data_AF-I7M5W1-F1
#
_entry.id   AF-I7M5W1-F1
#
_cell.length_a   1.000
_cell.length_b   1.000
_cell.length_c   1.000
_cell.angle_alpha   90.00
_cell.angle_beta   90.00
_cell.angle_gamma   90.00
#
_symmetry.space_group_name_H-M   'P 1'
#
loop_
_entity.id
_entity.type
_entity.pdbx_description
1 polymer ?
#
loop_
_entity_poly.entity_id
_entity_poly.type
_entity_poly.pdbx_seq_one_letter_code
_entity_poly.pdbx_strand_id
1 'polypeptide(L)'
;MDNIPQGDQQYYYYKVPQKQSEREKHIFTISEDSKHNFIHSQRIIQQHSDKNKLNWQVTSYDFQEQLSNNEYKMNYQNQVQLDQEIWSSQRTYEEYVKRFVPVCQERFGTNVRVDVTSGEMKQYWSSFVRMTILEKILSQIIQQSRNKDIFIILFMRAQEVAIFTELKNNFANLNARCDIFFVNIGNYNLKKHLSFASALQKNYSTEQLNHKICYAFEQYYSGKDLEQYQDNQYYYIQQVVSEIIPQLNIQEVVNVQAEVQQYPWSQPSKKVIRGTYVVSKENYGDQIQLQDNPNEFIFKERNLDVDDMIDIFSTWINDLLVRYGQDQIEKNTIEKAIEFLTNYMDKIVNQINITNIPIDKPIQNMTVRQRLIAQQSNRVRYNLIVLIKSLSNLLTKDTVGNLNGEEESERIKIGTEIGKFHQRALVMRGLDVETFIKMKNFFIDELLMVKSSIHQESDQERSIFSLENMKDVFLQEDMVDGLKEVKSQYHLISAFPLIGLGVKLQRSDGSMINPYLVQIVDIARINANVDTISIQNTPDKELNLNAGFYLGAEGGTRSYFEQKHGYKPLKWTEYQPKKQLVQELNQYQLFYYKSEQLKEKIDAVVPLFGPKDYDLKPLLATSFFHVLMNFNVMHNVDTCYSEAYLALLSNLLIFLLNQEQSTYINELLDKIYHSIEIVYGDRPFFKTYCEMLLNQPRQAMITYHEGHPTQCQDPSKALAALFYLYKKDQIKDKNKIKQILEAILQEIVSRNIKNLEKLHTYFGIVNYDMSELQKIESNVIEQVVGDVKQYPSVRTVMSVVETALKEKNYFEFTKKCKIYIHKDSFNFMNYGKLNFFTSMKAICNYFLPSEKFSGGLLWIWLLHAQKYPNNYDRNTSEVEENIYKVYSNIKKQKSIYFIKEESLKIYNNCYKILKQKYQEEMFSLHQEATPLIQKQIDYLLNEENKFNISFNNASNLARNCCLSPKCPFYLKKMPNVAEHIKDIDCVIPAFHKTVKIMKGRDAESIFNAICKGTHLEHHNQLELIKLAHRLQSERVQYFLLHKKKDHYINLIEKLLEEYKVIHTNKV
;
A
#
# COMPACT_ATOMS: atom_id res chain seq x y z
N MET A 1 -26.81 -14.14 31.82
CA MET A 1 -27.95 -13.20 31.78
C MET A 1 -29.20 -14.04 31.60
N ASP A 2 -29.39 -15.03 32.44
CA ASP A 2 -30.18 -16.20 32.04
C ASP A 2 -31.53 -16.11 32.75
N ASN A 3 -32.59 -16.02 31.93
CA ASN A 3 -34.01 -15.85 32.26
C ASN A 3 -34.53 -14.40 32.18
N ILE A 4 -34.96 -14.01 30.98
CA ILE A 4 -35.98 -12.96 30.81
C ILE A 4 -37.27 -13.50 31.46
N PRO A 5 -37.87 -12.82 32.46
CA PRO A 5 -39.15 -13.23 33.03
C PRO A 5 -40.22 -13.26 31.92
N GLN A 6 -40.77 -14.44 31.63
CA GLN A 6 -41.76 -14.63 30.55
C GLN A 6 -43.05 -13.80 30.74
N GLY A 7 -43.30 -13.26 31.94
CA GLY A 7 -44.49 -12.46 32.25
C GLY A 7 -44.60 -11.13 31.51
N ASP A 8 -43.49 -10.55 31.03
CA ASP A 8 -43.47 -9.26 30.31
C ASP A 8 -43.16 -9.38 28.81
N GLN A 9 -43.06 -10.61 28.28
CA GLN A 9 -42.81 -10.82 26.85
C GLN A 9 -44.04 -10.45 26.02
N GLN A 10 -43.98 -9.31 25.33
CA GLN A 10 -45.01 -8.90 24.36
C GLN A 10 -45.10 -9.83 23.13
N TYR A 11 -44.06 -10.63 22.88
CA TYR A 11 -43.95 -11.49 21.71
C TYR A 11 -43.25 -12.82 22.05
N TYR A 12 -43.77 -13.91 21.51
CA TYR A 12 -43.16 -15.24 21.49
C TYR A 12 -42.49 -15.48 20.15
N TYR A 13 -41.22 -15.90 20.16
CA TYR A 13 -40.42 -16.11 18.97
C TYR A 13 -40.43 -17.60 18.59
N TYR A 14 -40.67 -17.89 17.32
CA TYR A 14 -40.64 -19.25 16.78
C TYR A 14 -39.68 -19.30 15.61
N LYS A 15 -38.79 -20.29 15.61
CA LYS A 15 -37.86 -20.55 14.51
C LYS A 15 -38.52 -21.48 13.50
N VAL A 16 -38.64 -21.01 12.25
CA VAL A 16 -39.16 -21.83 11.15
C VAL A 16 -38.02 -22.73 10.66
N PRO A 17 -38.16 -24.07 10.68
CA PRO A 17 -37.07 -24.97 10.36
C PRO A 17 -36.62 -24.76 8.92
N GLN A 18 -35.30 -24.67 8.75
CA GLN A 18 -34.62 -24.54 7.48
C GLN A 18 -34.57 -25.92 6.80
N LYS A 19 -35.72 -26.42 6.33
CA LYS A 19 -35.77 -27.60 5.47
C LYS A 19 -35.83 -27.12 4.03
N GLN A 20 -34.92 -27.59 3.18
CA GLN A 20 -34.91 -27.20 1.78
C GLN A 20 -36.07 -27.87 1.03
N SER A 21 -36.70 -27.10 0.15
CA SER A 21 -37.67 -27.57 -0.85
C SER A 21 -37.19 -28.87 -1.52
N GLU A 22 -38.04 -29.89 -1.57
CA GLU A 22 -37.78 -31.17 -2.26
C GLU A 22 -37.81 -31.03 -3.80
N ARG A 23 -38.11 -29.84 -4.33
CA ARG A 23 -38.13 -29.60 -5.77
C ARG A 23 -36.73 -29.64 -6.36
N GLU A 24 -36.64 -30.22 -7.55
CA GLU A 24 -35.41 -30.27 -8.33
C GLU A 24 -35.00 -28.85 -8.74
N LYS A 25 -33.81 -28.44 -8.34
CA LYS A 25 -33.23 -27.13 -8.68
C LYS A 25 -32.18 -27.31 -9.76
N HIS A 26 -32.23 -26.49 -10.79
CA HIS A 26 -31.26 -26.51 -11.88
C HIS A 26 -30.42 -25.24 -11.83
N ILE A 27 -29.12 -25.38 -11.65
CA ILE A 27 -28.18 -24.29 -11.60
C ILE A 27 -27.37 -24.29 -12.90
N PHE A 28 -27.44 -23.20 -13.63
CA PHE A 28 -26.75 -22.98 -14.89
C PHE A 28 -25.63 -21.98 -14.70
N THR A 29 -24.38 -22.38 -14.90
CA THR A 29 -23.25 -21.45 -14.91
C THR A 29 -22.89 -21.13 -16.36
N ILE A 30 -22.94 -19.86 -16.73
CA ILE A 30 -22.58 -19.38 -18.06
C ILE A 30 -21.33 -18.53 -17.93
N SER A 31 -20.26 -18.84 -18.67
CA SER A 31 -19.01 -18.08 -18.61
C SER A 31 -18.51 -17.65 -19.99
N GLU A 32 -18.01 -16.42 -20.03
CA GLU A 32 -17.33 -15.82 -21.18
C GLU A 32 -15.83 -16.16 -21.24
N ASP A 33 -15.23 -16.58 -20.11
CA ASP A 33 -13.78 -16.81 -19.96
C ASP A 33 -13.37 -18.27 -20.18
N SER A 34 -12.09 -18.58 -19.97
CA SER A 34 -11.47 -19.89 -20.22
C SER A 34 -12.21 -21.07 -19.59
N LYS A 35 -12.09 -22.23 -20.26
CA LYS A 35 -12.74 -23.49 -19.89
C LYS A 35 -12.57 -23.90 -18.41
N HIS A 36 -11.47 -23.49 -17.80
CA HIS A 36 -11.12 -23.90 -16.45
C HIS A 36 -11.91 -23.16 -15.37
N ASN A 37 -12.24 -21.88 -15.60
CA ASN A 37 -12.94 -21.03 -14.63
C ASN A 37 -14.36 -21.54 -14.36
N PHE A 38 -15.07 -22.01 -15.40
CA PHE A 38 -16.42 -22.55 -15.23
C PHE A 38 -16.44 -23.98 -14.64
N ILE A 39 -15.45 -24.83 -14.97
CA ILE A 39 -15.35 -26.17 -14.35
C ILE A 39 -15.15 -26.02 -12.83
N HIS A 40 -14.39 -24.99 -12.43
CA HIS A 40 -14.17 -24.71 -11.02
C HIS A 40 -15.44 -24.26 -10.30
N SER A 41 -16.20 -23.31 -10.87
CA SER A 41 -17.47 -22.87 -10.27
C SER A 41 -18.49 -24.02 -10.20
N GLN A 42 -18.63 -24.81 -11.27
CA GLN A 42 -19.47 -26.00 -11.31
C GLN A 42 -19.10 -26.98 -10.19
N ARG A 43 -17.81 -27.28 -10.04
CA ARG A 43 -17.30 -28.19 -9.01
C ARG A 43 -17.62 -27.70 -7.60
N ILE A 44 -17.48 -26.41 -7.32
CA ILE A 44 -17.76 -25.86 -5.99
C ILE A 44 -19.25 -25.96 -5.66
N ILE A 45 -20.11 -25.59 -6.61
CA ILE A 45 -21.58 -25.66 -6.42
C ILE A 45 -22.00 -27.12 -6.25
N GLN A 46 -21.46 -28.04 -7.07
CA GLN A 46 -21.73 -29.47 -6.94
C GLN A 46 -21.24 -30.03 -5.60
N GLN A 47 -20.03 -29.69 -5.17
CA GLN A 47 -19.50 -30.10 -3.87
C GLN A 47 -20.36 -29.59 -2.71
N HIS A 48 -20.86 -28.36 -2.81
CA HIS A 48 -21.78 -27.81 -1.81
C HIS A 48 -23.13 -28.55 -1.84
N SER A 49 -23.66 -28.83 -3.03
CA SER A 49 -24.86 -29.63 -3.22
C SER A 49 -24.71 -31.01 -2.57
N ASP A 50 -23.64 -31.73 -2.90
CA ASP A 50 -23.39 -33.08 -2.40
C ASP A 50 -23.19 -33.09 -0.88
N LYS A 51 -22.40 -32.15 -0.35
CA LYS A 51 -22.12 -32.02 1.10
C LYS A 51 -23.40 -31.81 1.90
N ASN A 52 -24.34 -31.02 1.38
CA ASN A 52 -25.60 -30.71 2.07
C ASN A 52 -26.77 -31.60 1.62
N LYS A 53 -26.51 -32.63 0.79
CA LYS A 53 -27.51 -33.54 0.23
C LYS A 53 -28.62 -32.81 -0.55
N LEU A 54 -28.23 -31.80 -1.31
CA LEU A 54 -29.12 -30.99 -2.12
C LEU A 54 -29.36 -31.69 -3.45
N ASN A 55 -30.60 -31.63 -3.93
CA ASN A 55 -30.95 -32.12 -5.27
C ASN A 55 -30.74 -31.01 -6.32
N TRP A 56 -29.53 -30.47 -6.39
CA TRP A 56 -29.17 -29.45 -7.38
C TRP A 56 -28.49 -30.11 -8.57
N GLN A 57 -29.08 -29.95 -9.75
CA GLN A 57 -28.40 -30.30 -11.00
C GLN A 57 -27.62 -29.07 -11.49
N VAL A 58 -26.30 -29.19 -11.57
CA VAL A 58 -25.43 -28.08 -12.04
C VAL A 58 -24.99 -28.33 -13.48
N THR A 59 -25.40 -27.46 -14.40
CA THR A 59 -25.04 -27.50 -15.82
C THR A 59 -24.23 -26.25 -16.19
N SER A 60 -23.22 -26.40 -17.04
CA SER A 60 -22.36 -25.27 -17.44
C SER A 60 -22.42 -25.04 -18.96
N TYR A 61 -22.39 -23.77 -19.37
CA TYR A 61 -22.34 -23.36 -20.77
C TYR A 61 -21.11 -22.48 -21.03
N ASP A 62 -20.33 -22.88 -22.03
CA ASP A 62 -19.17 -22.15 -22.57
C ASP A 62 -19.58 -21.39 -23.84
N PHE A 63 -19.30 -20.09 -23.88
CA PHE A 63 -19.54 -19.24 -25.06
C PHE A 63 -18.84 -19.76 -26.33
N GLN A 64 -17.61 -20.25 -26.20
CA GLN A 64 -16.79 -20.70 -27.32
C GLN A 64 -17.26 -22.05 -27.87
N GLU A 65 -17.80 -22.92 -27.01
CA GLU A 65 -18.38 -24.22 -27.40
C GLU A 65 -19.68 -24.05 -28.21
N GLN A 66 -20.46 -22.99 -27.94
CA GLN A 66 -21.71 -22.72 -28.68
C GLN A 66 -21.51 -22.20 -30.11
N LEU A 67 -20.30 -21.72 -30.41
CA LEU A 67 -19.87 -21.23 -31.73
C LEU A 67 -19.16 -22.31 -32.55
N SER A 68 -18.48 -23.23 -31.87
CA SER A 68 -17.86 -24.39 -32.50
C SER A 68 -18.90 -25.50 -32.61
N ASN A 69 -19.76 -25.44 -33.62
CA ASN A 69 -20.61 -26.58 -33.97
C ASN A 69 -19.70 -27.83 -34.03
N ASN A 70 -20.06 -28.85 -33.24
CA ASN A 70 -19.29 -30.08 -32.97
C ASN A 70 -18.80 -30.86 -34.21
N GLU A 71 -19.09 -30.40 -35.42
CA GLU A 71 -18.70 -31.00 -36.70
C GLU A 71 -17.30 -30.57 -37.20
N TYR A 72 -16.68 -29.52 -36.64
CA TYR A 72 -15.36 -29.04 -37.10
C TYR A 72 -14.32 -28.95 -35.98
N LYS A 73 -13.77 -30.10 -35.59
CA LYS A 73 -12.51 -30.20 -34.83
C LYS A 73 -11.25 -30.15 -35.72
N MET A 74 -11.34 -29.66 -36.97
CA MET A 74 -10.23 -29.69 -37.92
C MET A 74 -9.69 -28.31 -38.31
N ASN A 75 -8.37 -28.16 -38.08
CA ASN A 75 -7.44 -27.12 -38.53
C ASN A 75 -7.72 -25.65 -38.11
N TYR A 76 -6.89 -25.17 -37.17
CA TYR A 76 -6.76 -23.76 -36.74
C TYR A 76 -6.50 -22.75 -37.88
N GLN A 77 -6.24 -23.20 -39.12
CA GLN A 77 -5.84 -22.33 -40.23
C GLN A 77 -6.99 -21.50 -40.83
N ASN A 78 -8.26 -21.80 -40.55
CA ASN A 78 -9.43 -21.12 -41.16
C ASN A 78 -10.35 -20.42 -40.14
N GLN A 79 -9.84 -20.06 -38.95
CA GLN A 79 -10.63 -19.33 -37.97
C GLN A 79 -10.59 -17.82 -38.21
N VAL A 80 -11.74 -17.17 -38.04
CA VAL A 80 -11.90 -15.72 -38.06
C VAL A 80 -12.17 -15.24 -36.65
N GLN A 81 -11.53 -14.15 -36.28
CA GLN A 81 -11.75 -13.48 -35.02
C GLN A 81 -13.10 -12.74 -35.07
N LEU A 82 -14.09 -13.18 -34.28
CA LEU A 82 -15.35 -12.47 -34.10
C LEU A 82 -15.18 -11.30 -33.14
N ASP A 83 -14.40 -11.46 -32.08
CA ASP A 83 -14.05 -10.40 -31.13
C ASP A 83 -12.65 -10.69 -30.55
N GLN A 84 -12.07 -9.80 -29.74
CA GLN A 84 -10.74 -9.93 -29.14
C GLN A 84 -10.41 -11.34 -28.61
N GLU A 85 -11.41 -12.07 -28.13
CA GLU A 85 -11.26 -13.41 -27.52
C GLU A 85 -12.14 -14.49 -28.15
N ILE A 86 -13.06 -14.14 -29.05
CA ILE A 86 -14.02 -15.09 -29.64
C ILE A 86 -13.60 -15.41 -31.06
N TRP A 87 -13.51 -16.70 -31.36
CA TRP A 87 -13.13 -17.21 -32.68
C TRP A 87 -14.23 -18.07 -33.28
N SER A 88 -14.44 -17.99 -34.60
CA SER A 88 -15.38 -18.85 -35.31
C SER A 88 -14.86 -19.29 -36.67
N SER A 89 -15.62 -20.16 -37.34
CA SER A 89 -15.39 -20.42 -38.77
C SER A 89 -15.72 -19.16 -39.59
N GLN A 90 -15.11 -19.03 -40.78
CA GLN A 90 -15.45 -18.00 -41.77
C GLN A 90 -16.95 -17.99 -42.10
N ARG A 91 -17.58 -19.17 -42.23
CA ARG A 91 -19.03 -19.30 -42.50
C ARG A 91 -19.88 -18.72 -41.38
N THR A 92 -19.52 -19.00 -40.13
CA THR A 92 -20.21 -18.47 -38.95
C THR A 92 -20.03 -16.95 -38.87
N TYR A 93 -18.83 -16.44 -39.16
CA TYR A 93 -18.56 -15.02 -39.23
C TYR A 93 -19.45 -14.33 -40.27
N GLU A 94 -19.53 -14.87 -41.49
CA GLU A 94 -20.38 -14.34 -42.56
C GLU A 94 -21.87 -14.35 -42.19
N GLU A 95 -22.34 -15.40 -41.51
CA GLU A 95 -23.73 -15.49 -41.04
C GLU A 95 -24.04 -14.42 -39.98
N TYR A 96 -23.13 -14.20 -39.02
CA TYR A 96 -23.30 -13.17 -38.00
C TYR A 96 -23.23 -11.77 -38.62
N VAL A 97 -22.33 -11.52 -39.57
CA VAL A 97 -22.26 -10.24 -40.31
C VAL A 97 -23.57 -10.00 -41.05
N LYS A 98 -24.12 -11.02 -41.73
CA LYS A 98 -25.40 -10.93 -42.44
C LYS A 98 -26.58 -10.60 -41.51
N ARG A 99 -26.55 -11.07 -40.26
CA ARG A 99 -27.56 -10.76 -39.23
C ARG A 99 -27.33 -9.38 -38.58
N PHE A 100 -26.09 -8.94 -38.44
CA PHE A 100 -25.73 -7.69 -37.78
C PHE A 100 -26.00 -6.46 -38.64
N VAL A 101 -25.73 -6.55 -39.96
CA VAL A 101 -25.87 -5.41 -40.88
C VAL A 101 -27.29 -4.78 -40.83
N PRO A 102 -28.39 -5.55 -40.88
CA PRO A 102 -29.74 -4.99 -40.74
C PRO A 102 -29.98 -4.28 -39.39
N VAL A 103 -29.52 -4.87 -38.28
CA VAL A 103 -29.68 -4.29 -36.93
C VAL A 103 -28.95 -2.96 -36.80
N CYS A 104 -27.76 -2.85 -37.40
CA CYS A 104 -27.02 -1.59 -37.45
C CYS A 104 -27.68 -0.55 -38.35
N GLN A 105 -28.19 -0.95 -39.51
CA GLN A 105 -28.85 -0.04 -40.45
C GLN A 105 -30.16 0.52 -39.90
N GLU A 106 -30.91 -0.26 -39.11
CA GLU A 106 -32.09 0.20 -38.39
C GLU A 106 -31.75 1.29 -37.37
N ARG A 107 -30.64 1.10 -36.64
CA ARG A 107 -30.24 2.00 -35.56
C ARG A 107 -29.54 3.29 -36.02
N PHE A 108 -28.69 3.19 -37.03
CA PHE A 108 -27.83 4.30 -37.48
C PHE A 108 -28.20 4.85 -38.87
N GLY A 109 -29.20 4.25 -39.54
CA GLY A 109 -29.66 4.63 -40.87
C GLY A 109 -29.04 3.78 -41.98
N THR A 110 -29.77 3.65 -43.10
CA THR A 110 -29.42 2.78 -44.24
C THR A 110 -28.15 3.22 -45.00
N ASN A 111 -27.73 4.48 -44.84
CA ASN A 111 -26.57 5.05 -45.53
C ASN A 111 -25.23 4.78 -44.81
N VAL A 112 -25.24 4.15 -43.63
CA VAL A 112 -24.02 3.90 -42.85
C VAL A 112 -23.29 2.66 -43.39
N ARG A 113 -22.04 2.85 -43.81
CA ARG A 113 -21.16 1.73 -44.18
C ARG A 113 -20.69 1.03 -42.90
N VAL A 114 -21.14 -0.20 -42.69
CA VAL A 114 -20.77 -1.02 -41.52
C VAL A 114 -19.38 -1.62 -41.76
N ASP A 115 -18.36 -1.03 -41.15
CA ASP A 115 -17.03 -1.64 -41.02
C ASP A 115 -16.87 -2.20 -39.60
N VAL A 116 -17.01 -3.52 -39.46
CA VAL A 116 -16.90 -4.21 -38.16
C VAL A 116 -15.47 -4.26 -37.61
N THR A 117 -14.46 -3.84 -38.39
CA THR A 117 -13.05 -4.01 -38.03
C THR A 117 -12.41 -2.79 -37.34
N SER A 118 -13.05 -1.61 -37.39
CA SER A 118 -12.46 -0.37 -36.88
C SER A 118 -13.43 0.52 -36.07
N GLY A 119 -12.88 1.30 -35.14
CA GLY A 119 -13.60 2.34 -34.39
C GLY A 119 -14.73 1.85 -33.48
N GLU A 120 -15.80 2.64 -33.37
CA GLU A 120 -16.98 2.38 -32.53
C GLU A 120 -17.78 1.15 -32.98
N MET A 121 -17.79 0.86 -34.29
CA MET A 121 -18.51 -0.30 -34.85
C MET A 121 -17.98 -1.64 -34.36
N LYS A 122 -16.67 -1.72 -34.05
CA LYS A 122 -16.06 -2.91 -33.46
C LYS A 122 -16.64 -3.24 -32.08
N GLN A 123 -16.96 -2.22 -31.28
CA GLN A 123 -17.57 -2.41 -29.96
C GLN A 123 -19.03 -2.89 -30.08
N TYR A 124 -19.81 -2.29 -30.97
CA TYR A 124 -21.18 -2.74 -31.24
C TYR A 124 -21.25 -4.17 -31.78
N TRP A 125 -20.30 -4.54 -32.64
CA TRP A 125 -20.16 -5.89 -33.16
C TRP A 125 -19.84 -6.91 -32.06
N SER A 126 -18.86 -6.61 -31.19
CA SER A 126 -18.54 -7.43 -30.02
C SER A 126 -19.76 -7.66 -29.12
N SER A 127 -20.49 -6.59 -28.79
CA SER A 127 -21.73 -6.67 -28.00
C SER A 127 -22.77 -7.55 -28.68
N PHE A 128 -23.02 -7.37 -29.99
CA PHE A 128 -24.00 -8.16 -30.74
C PHE A 128 -23.69 -9.66 -30.74
N VAL A 129 -22.44 -10.03 -31.00
CA VAL A 129 -22.00 -11.43 -31.03
C VAL A 129 -22.24 -12.10 -29.67
N ARG A 130 -21.80 -11.47 -28.58
CA ARG A 130 -21.93 -12.02 -27.21
C ARG A 130 -23.40 -12.17 -26.80
N MET A 131 -24.24 -11.20 -27.15
CA MET A 131 -25.67 -11.27 -26.84
C MET A 131 -26.37 -12.37 -27.63
N THR A 132 -26.09 -12.51 -28.93
CA THR A 132 -26.68 -13.56 -29.77
C THR A 132 -26.35 -14.97 -29.24
N ILE A 133 -25.14 -15.18 -28.73
CA ILE A 133 -24.73 -16.44 -28.10
C ILE A 133 -25.48 -16.66 -26.78
N LEU A 134 -25.55 -15.64 -25.92
CA LEU A 134 -26.28 -15.71 -24.67
C LEU A 134 -27.76 -16.05 -24.90
N GLU A 135 -28.41 -15.41 -25.86
CA GLU A 135 -29.81 -15.68 -26.23
C GLU A 135 -30.02 -17.14 -26.66
N LYS A 136 -29.09 -17.69 -27.45
CA LYS A 136 -29.11 -19.10 -27.86
C LYS A 136 -28.98 -20.05 -26.65
N ILE A 137 -28.04 -19.76 -25.74
CA ILE A 137 -27.85 -20.54 -24.51
C ILE A 137 -29.10 -20.49 -23.63
N LEU A 138 -29.63 -19.29 -23.36
CA LEU A 138 -30.82 -19.10 -22.54
C LEU A 138 -32.02 -19.82 -23.16
N SER A 139 -32.17 -19.79 -24.49
CA SER A 139 -33.22 -20.54 -25.19
C SER A 139 -33.10 -22.06 -25.01
N GLN A 140 -31.87 -22.60 -24.95
CA GLN A 140 -31.64 -24.02 -24.67
C GLN A 140 -31.96 -24.37 -23.21
N ILE A 141 -31.51 -23.55 -22.25
CA ILE A 141 -31.81 -23.70 -20.82
C ILE A 141 -33.33 -23.75 -20.61
N ILE A 142 -34.04 -22.82 -21.26
CA ILE A 142 -35.49 -22.75 -21.27
C ILE A 142 -36.10 -24.09 -21.73
N GLN A 143 -35.63 -24.66 -22.84
CA GLN A 143 -36.16 -25.94 -23.35
C GLN A 143 -35.92 -27.11 -22.38
N GLN A 144 -34.81 -27.10 -21.65
CA GLN A 144 -34.41 -28.16 -20.72
C GLN A 144 -35.09 -28.10 -19.36
N SER A 145 -35.62 -26.94 -18.96
CA SER A 145 -35.94 -26.65 -17.56
C SER A 145 -37.44 -26.48 -17.27
N ARG A 146 -38.32 -27.06 -18.10
CA ARG A 146 -39.78 -27.02 -17.86
C ARG A 146 -40.12 -27.60 -16.49
N ASN A 147 -40.86 -26.84 -15.67
CA ASN A 147 -41.31 -27.19 -14.32
C ASN A 147 -40.22 -27.30 -13.23
N LYS A 148 -39.03 -26.72 -13.43
CA LYS A 148 -37.94 -26.70 -12.43
C LYS A 148 -37.69 -25.29 -11.91
N ASP A 149 -37.10 -25.17 -10.72
CA ASP A 149 -36.58 -23.89 -10.21
C ASP A 149 -35.20 -23.66 -10.84
N ILE A 150 -35.04 -22.54 -11.55
CA ILE A 150 -33.87 -22.27 -12.40
C ILE A 150 -33.02 -21.18 -11.77
N PHE A 151 -31.72 -21.41 -11.65
CA PHE A 151 -30.75 -20.39 -11.26
C PHE A 151 -29.72 -20.26 -12.36
N ILE A 152 -29.42 -19.05 -12.81
CA ILE A 152 -28.44 -18.78 -13.86
C ILE A 152 -27.37 -17.87 -13.29
N ILE A 153 -26.11 -18.28 -13.32
CA ILE A 153 -24.96 -17.49 -12.87
C ILE A 153 -24.13 -17.11 -14.09
N LEU A 154 -24.12 -15.81 -14.41
CA LEU A 154 -23.47 -15.22 -15.58
C LEU A 154 -22.11 -14.63 -15.22
N PHE A 155 -21.02 -15.29 -15.59
CA PHE A 155 -19.66 -14.75 -15.48
C PHE A 155 -19.28 -14.06 -16.80
N MET A 156 -19.55 -12.77 -16.91
CA MET A 156 -19.45 -12.02 -18.17
C MET A 156 -18.93 -10.58 -17.97
N ARG A 157 -18.38 -9.96 -19.01
CA ARG A 157 -17.92 -8.57 -18.97
C ARG A 157 -19.08 -7.59 -19.21
N ALA A 158 -19.12 -6.49 -18.47
CA ALA A 158 -20.10 -5.42 -18.73
C ALA A 158 -19.78 -4.68 -20.04
N GLN A 159 -20.72 -4.64 -20.99
CA GLN A 159 -20.55 -3.98 -22.29
C GLN A 159 -21.37 -2.69 -22.42
N GLU A 160 -20.86 -1.74 -23.20
CA GLU A 160 -21.64 -0.57 -23.61
C GLU A 160 -22.69 -1.02 -24.62
N VAL A 161 -23.96 -0.91 -24.22
CA VAL A 161 -25.13 -1.11 -25.07
C VAL A 161 -25.39 -2.57 -25.45
N ALA A 162 -26.25 -3.23 -24.67
CA ALA A 162 -26.89 -4.48 -25.06
C ALA A 162 -28.19 -4.19 -25.81
N ILE A 163 -28.28 -4.60 -27.07
CA ILE A 163 -29.57 -4.75 -27.76
C ILE A 163 -29.97 -6.20 -27.52
N PHE A 164 -31.05 -6.41 -26.77
CA PHE A 164 -31.63 -7.72 -26.55
C PHE A 164 -32.84 -7.88 -27.47
N THR A 165 -32.97 -9.03 -28.10
CA THR A 165 -34.20 -9.45 -28.78
C THR A 165 -35.20 -9.88 -27.70
N GLU A 166 -36.50 -9.60 -27.86
CA GLU A 166 -37.51 -9.89 -26.83
C GLU A 166 -37.69 -11.40 -26.56
N LEU A 167 -36.90 -11.96 -25.64
CA LEU A 167 -37.06 -13.32 -25.10
C LEU A 167 -38.00 -13.37 -23.87
N LYS A 168 -38.44 -12.19 -23.40
CA LYS A 168 -39.35 -12.00 -22.26
C LYS A 168 -40.57 -12.92 -22.28
N ASN A 169 -41.24 -13.05 -23.43
CA ASN A 169 -42.45 -13.85 -23.56
C ASN A 169 -42.18 -15.36 -23.41
N ASN A 170 -41.00 -15.82 -23.82
CA ASN A 170 -40.61 -17.23 -23.65
C ASN A 170 -40.28 -17.54 -22.19
N PHE A 171 -39.60 -16.64 -21.47
CA PHE A 171 -39.38 -16.77 -20.03
C PHE A 171 -40.68 -16.72 -19.22
N ALA A 172 -41.61 -15.82 -19.59
CA ALA A 172 -42.94 -15.72 -18.98
C ALA A 172 -43.73 -17.03 -19.02
N ASN A 173 -43.62 -17.76 -20.13
CA ASN A 173 -44.35 -19.00 -20.36
C ASN A 173 -43.76 -20.23 -19.65
N LEU A 174 -42.57 -20.14 -19.05
CA LEU A 174 -41.83 -21.31 -18.57
C LEU A 174 -41.67 -21.47 -17.06
N ASN A 175 -41.81 -20.40 -16.27
CA ASN A 175 -42.20 -20.38 -14.85
C ASN A 175 -41.80 -19.04 -14.25
N ALA A 176 -42.59 -18.53 -13.31
CA ALA A 176 -42.29 -17.35 -12.50
C ALA A 176 -41.11 -17.53 -11.50
N ARG A 177 -40.19 -18.49 -11.73
CA ARG A 177 -39.20 -18.99 -10.75
C ARG A 177 -37.80 -19.21 -11.34
N CYS A 178 -37.31 -18.19 -12.04
CA CYS A 178 -35.94 -18.14 -12.53
C CYS A 178 -35.19 -17.02 -11.79
N ASP A 179 -34.00 -17.29 -11.28
CA ASP A 179 -33.09 -16.28 -10.71
C ASP A 179 -31.84 -16.15 -11.56
N ILE A 180 -31.42 -14.92 -11.87
CA ILE A 180 -30.22 -14.64 -12.67
C ILE A 180 -29.25 -13.82 -11.81
N PHE A 181 -28.06 -14.37 -11.58
CA PHE A 181 -26.93 -13.72 -10.91
C PHE A 181 -25.92 -13.28 -11.96
N PHE A 182 -25.45 -12.04 -11.90
CA PHE A 182 -24.43 -11.52 -12.81
C PHE A 182 -23.14 -11.22 -12.04
N VAL A 183 -22.03 -11.78 -12.52
CA VAL A 183 -20.68 -11.63 -11.99
C VAL A 183 -19.82 -10.97 -13.07
N ASN A 184 -19.40 -9.73 -12.82
CA ASN A 184 -18.51 -9.02 -13.74
C ASN A 184 -17.11 -9.64 -13.67
N ILE A 185 -16.57 -10.07 -14.81
CA ILE A 185 -15.20 -10.59 -14.94
C ILE A 185 -14.26 -9.66 -15.74
N GLY A 186 -14.73 -8.47 -16.08
CA GLY A 186 -13.97 -7.45 -16.82
C GLY A 186 -13.62 -6.22 -15.99
N ASN A 187 -12.96 -5.24 -16.62
CA ASN A 187 -12.65 -3.96 -15.99
C ASN A 187 -13.93 -3.30 -15.44
N TYR A 188 -13.94 -3.03 -14.14
CA TYR A 188 -15.13 -2.51 -13.46
C TYR A 188 -15.43 -1.07 -13.91
N ASN A 189 -16.57 -0.90 -14.59
CA ASN A 189 -17.12 0.41 -14.93
C ASN A 189 -18.58 0.45 -14.46
N LEU A 190 -18.83 1.16 -13.35
CA LEU A 190 -20.12 1.24 -12.68
C LEU A 190 -21.25 1.68 -13.62
N LYS A 191 -21.01 2.67 -14.50
CA LYS A 191 -22.03 3.17 -15.42
C LYS A 191 -22.40 2.13 -16.48
N LYS A 192 -21.41 1.43 -17.06
CA LYS A 192 -21.66 0.32 -18.00
C LYS A 192 -22.38 -0.83 -17.32
N HIS A 193 -21.98 -1.12 -16.09
CA HIS A 193 -22.56 -2.18 -15.27
C HIS A 193 -24.04 -1.94 -14.98
N LEU A 194 -24.40 -0.78 -14.43
CA LEU A 194 -25.79 -0.43 -14.13
C LEU A 194 -26.66 -0.41 -15.40
N SER A 195 -26.11 0.09 -16.51
CA SER A 195 -26.81 0.10 -17.80
C SER A 195 -27.06 -1.32 -18.32
N PHE A 196 -26.08 -2.22 -18.19
CA PHE A 196 -26.19 -3.61 -18.62
C PHE A 196 -27.15 -4.42 -17.72
N ALA A 197 -27.04 -4.27 -16.40
CA ALA A 197 -27.94 -4.90 -15.43
C ALA A 197 -29.40 -4.45 -15.64
N SER A 198 -29.63 -3.15 -15.84
CA SER A 198 -30.95 -2.61 -16.16
C SER A 198 -31.49 -3.15 -17.49
N ALA A 199 -30.64 -3.29 -18.51
CA ALA A 199 -31.04 -3.87 -19.79
C ALA A 199 -31.39 -5.37 -19.67
N LEU A 200 -30.63 -6.16 -18.91
CA LEU A 200 -30.97 -7.55 -18.58
C LEU A 200 -32.33 -7.63 -17.87
N GLN A 201 -32.53 -6.78 -16.85
CA GLN A 201 -33.78 -6.72 -16.11
C GLN A 201 -34.96 -6.36 -17.03
N LYS A 202 -34.82 -5.32 -17.86
CA LYS A 202 -35.90 -4.88 -18.76
C LYS A 202 -36.31 -5.95 -19.78
N ASN A 203 -35.35 -6.70 -20.33
CA ASN A 203 -35.60 -7.59 -21.47
C ASN A 203 -35.88 -9.04 -21.08
N TYR A 204 -35.52 -9.47 -19.87
CA TYR A 204 -35.74 -10.85 -19.40
C TYR A 204 -36.67 -10.96 -18.19
N SER A 205 -37.03 -9.85 -17.53
CA SER A 205 -38.00 -9.91 -16.42
C SER A 205 -39.45 -9.86 -16.89
N THR A 206 -40.31 -10.58 -16.17
CA THR A 206 -41.77 -10.43 -16.20
C THR A 206 -42.23 -9.70 -14.94
N GLU A 207 -43.44 -9.15 -14.92
CA GLU A 207 -44.00 -8.44 -13.76
C GLU A 207 -44.07 -9.30 -12.47
N GLN A 208 -43.89 -10.62 -12.56
CA GLN A 208 -43.92 -11.56 -11.43
C GLN A 208 -42.54 -12.14 -11.06
N LEU A 209 -41.49 -11.85 -11.84
CA LEU A 209 -40.13 -12.26 -11.50
C LEU A 209 -39.53 -11.24 -10.53
N ASN A 210 -39.59 -11.55 -9.22
CA ASN A 210 -38.84 -10.86 -8.17
C ASN A 210 -37.33 -11.17 -8.31
N HIS A 211 -36.70 -10.73 -9.40
CA HIS A 211 -35.28 -10.96 -9.58
C HIS A 211 -34.45 -10.10 -8.63
N LYS A 212 -33.57 -10.75 -7.86
CA LYS A 212 -32.41 -10.11 -7.21
C LYS A 212 -31.30 -9.81 -8.24
N ILE A 213 -31.60 -9.06 -9.31
CA ILE A 213 -30.57 -8.64 -10.31
C ILE A 213 -29.55 -7.64 -9.71
N CYS A 214 -29.78 -7.13 -8.50
CA CYS A 214 -28.81 -6.30 -7.78
C CYS A 214 -28.04 -7.11 -6.74
N TYR A 215 -27.13 -7.98 -7.20
CA TYR A 215 -25.86 -8.18 -6.51
C TYR A 215 -24.74 -8.03 -7.54
N ALA A 216 -24.71 -6.84 -8.16
CA ALA A 216 -23.43 -6.20 -8.39
C ALA A 216 -22.68 -6.29 -7.07
N PHE A 217 -21.55 -6.98 -7.02
CA PHE A 217 -20.70 -7.11 -5.83
C PHE A 217 -20.10 -5.74 -5.43
N GLU A 218 -20.91 -4.69 -5.25
CA GLU A 218 -20.48 -3.32 -4.96
C GLU A 218 -19.66 -3.22 -3.67
N GLN A 219 -19.74 -4.22 -2.77
CA GLN A 219 -18.91 -4.31 -1.57
C GLN A 219 -17.44 -4.72 -1.83
N TYR A 220 -17.11 -5.29 -2.99
CA TYR A 220 -15.79 -5.86 -3.29
C TYR A 220 -15.09 -5.20 -4.49
N TYR A 221 -15.46 -3.98 -4.89
CA TYR A 221 -14.81 -3.31 -6.02
C TYR A 221 -14.21 -1.96 -5.64
N SER A 222 -13.38 -1.96 -4.59
CA SER A 222 -12.25 -1.03 -4.52
C SER A 222 -11.03 -1.68 -5.17
N GLY A 223 -10.15 -0.92 -5.81
CA GLY A 223 -9.17 -1.39 -6.81
C GLY A 223 -8.23 -2.56 -6.44
N LYS A 224 -8.19 -3.04 -5.19
CA LYS A 224 -7.39 -4.21 -4.77
C LYS A 224 -7.97 -5.56 -5.17
N ASP A 225 -9.28 -5.69 -5.31
CA ASP A 225 -9.91 -6.98 -5.63
C ASP A 225 -9.83 -7.30 -7.12
N LEU A 226 -9.68 -6.28 -7.97
CA LEU A 226 -9.29 -6.41 -9.37
C LEU A 226 -7.84 -6.88 -9.54
N GLU A 227 -6.94 -6.46 -8.65
CA GLU A 227 -5.56 -7.00 -8.57
C GLU A 227 -5.61 -8.48 -8.13
N GLN A 228 -6.44 -8.85 -7.15
CA GLN A 228 -6.62 -10.25 -6.74
C GLN A 228 -7.25 -11.13 -7.83
N TYR A 229 -8.18 -10.62 -8.64
CA TYR A 229 -8.68 -11.35 -9.82
C TYR A 229 -7.57 -11.61 -10.82
N GLN A 230 -6.69 -10.63 -11.05
CA GLN A 230 -5.53 -10.77 -11.94
C GLN A 230 -4.49 -11.74 -11.36
N ASP A 231 -4.33 -11.79 -10.03
CA ASP A 231 -3.37 -12.65 -9.35
C ASP A 231 -3.89 -14.10 -9.17
N ASN A 232 -5.20 -14.30 -8.93
CA ASN A 232 -5.80 -15.62 -8.71
C ASN A 232 -7.32 -15.67 -9.00
N GLN A 233 -7.68 -15.81 -10.28
CA GLN A 233 -9.07 -15.92 -10.75
C GLN A 233 -9.88 -17.04 -10.05
N TYR A 234 -9.26 -18.16 -9.67
CA TYR A 234 -9.95 -19.28 -9.03
C TYR A 234 -10.42 -18.94 -7.61
N TYR A 235 -9.58 -18.28 -6.83
CA TYR A 235 -9.93 -17.85 -5.48
C TYR A 235 -11.09 -16.86 -5.51
N TYR A 236 -11.06 -15.92 -6.45
CA TYR A 236 -12.16 -14.98 -6.66
C TYR A 236 -13.47 -15.68 -7.01
N ILE A 237 -13.45 -16.60 -7.99
CA ILE A 237 -14.64 -17.38 -8.36
C ILE A 237 -15.16 -18.18 -7.17
N GLN A 238 -14.26 -18.77 -6.38
CA GLN A 238 -14.62 -19.54 -5.19
C GLN A 238 -15.32 -18.66 -4.14
N GLN A 239 -14.79 -17.47 -3.88
CA GLN A 239 -15.38 -16.53 -2.94
C GLN A 239 -16.77 -16.07 -3.40
N VAL A 240 -16.90 -15.63 -4.65
CA VAL A 240 -18.19 -15.19 -5.22
C VAL A 240 -19.22 -16.31 -5.19
N VAL A 241 -18.84 -17.53 -5.58
CA VAL A 241 -19.74 -18.69 -5.55
C VAL A 241 -20.14 -19.02 -4.11
N SER A 242 -19.23 -18.94 -3.14
CA SER A 242 -19.53 -19.21 -1.73
C SER A 242 -20.56 -18.24 -1.13
N GLU A 243 -20.62 -17.02 -1.64
CA GLU A 243 -21.58 -15.99 -1.23
C GLU A 243 -22.91 -16.06 -1.99
N ILE A 244 -22.90 -16.51 -3.25
CA ILE A 244 -24.13 -16.78 -4.02
C ILE A 244 -24.86 -18.00 -3.46
N ILE A 245 -24.14 -19.03 -3.03
CA ILE A 245 -24.70 -20.31 -2.55
C ILE A 245 -25.81 -20.14 -1.49
N PRO A 246 -25.63 -19.34 -0.42
CA PRO A 246 -26.69 -19.04 0.54
C PRO A 246 -27.94 -18.43 -0.09
N GLN A 247 -27.78 -17.64 -1.16
CA GLN A 247 -28.87 -16.96 -1.87
C GLN A 247 -29.65 -17.87 -2.82
N LEU A 248 -29.08 -19.02 -3.21
CA LEU A 248 -29.77 -20.07 -4.02
C LEU A 248 -30.87 -20.80 -3.23
N ASN A 249 -30.96 -20.55 -1.92
CA ASN A 249 -32.09 -20.98 -1.11
C ASN A 249 -33.28 -20.04 -1.32
N ILE A 250 -34.17 -20.39 -2.25
CA ILE A 250 -35.52 -19.80 -2.29
C ILE A 250 -36.11 -19.92 -0.88
N GLN A 251 -36.52 -18.78 -0.36
CA GLN A 251 -37.31 -18.65 0.84
C GLN A 251 -38.67 -19.33 0.59
N GLU A 252 -38.76 -20.61 0.96
CA GLU A 252 -40.00 -21.35 0.85
C GLU A 252 -41.01 -20.78 1.85
N VAL A 253 -42.16 -20.34 1.33
CA VAL A 253 -43.28 -19.92 2.15
C VAL A 253 -44.09 -21.16 2.51
N VAL A 254 -44.16 -21.47 3.80
CA VAL A 254 -44.96 -22.59 4.32
C VAL A 254 -46.20 -22.07 5.04
N ASN A 255 -47.29 -22.84 4.98
CA ASN A 255 -48.47 -22.52 5.77
C ASN A 255 -48.34 -23.14 7.18
N VAL A 256 -48.64 -22.37 8.22
CA VAL A 256 -48.71 -22.79 9.63
C VAL A 256 -50.17 -22.79 10.11
N GLN A 257 -50.48 -23.62 11.10
CA GLN A 257 -51.84 -23.72 11.62
C GLN A 257 -52.31 -22.46 12.37
N ALA A 258 -51.39 -21.78 13.05
CA ALA A 258 -51.65 -20.57 13.83
C ALA A 258 -51.30 -19.31 13.02
N GLU A 259 -51.97 -18.19 13.32
CA GLU A 259 -51.61 -16.90 12.74
C GLU A 259 -50.40 -16.34 13.47
N VAL A 260 -49.31 -16.14 12.74
CA VAL A 260 -48.07 -15.56 13.27
C VAL A 260 -47.66 -14.37 12.43
N GLN A 261 -46.81 -13.51 12.95
CA GLN A 261 -46.32 -12.32 12.26
C GLN A 261 -44.88 -12.57 11.80
N GLN A 262 -44.57 -12.22 10.55
CA GLN A 262 -43.19 -12.30 10.03
C GLN A 262 -42.27 -11.29 10.73
N TYR A 263 -42.82 -10.12 11.07
CA TYR A 263 -42.21 -9.06 11.88
C TYR A 263 -43.18 -8.59 12.96
N PRO A 264 -42.72 -8.05 14.09
CA PRO A 264 -43.59 -7.52 15.16
C PRO A 264 -44.61 -6.48 14.69
N TRP A 265 -44.29 -5.76 13.61
CA TRP A 265 -45.11 -4.72 12.97
C TRP A 265 -45.88 -5.20 11.72
N SER A 266 -45.72 -6.45 11.30
CA SER A 266 -46.43 -7.03 10.14
C SER A 266 -47.84 -7.52 10.51
N GLN A 267 -48.72 -7.67 9.52
CA GLN A 267 -50.02 -8.30 9.75
C GLN A 267 -49.87 -9.80 10.05
N PRO A 268 -50.67 -10.38 10.97
CA PRO A 268 -50.70 -11.82 11.18
C PRO A 268 -51.01 -12.57 9.88
N SER A 269 -50.32 -13.70 9.68
CA SER A 269 -50.38 -14.51 8.48
C SER A 269 -50.16 -15.96 8.84
N LYS A 270 -50.85 -16.86 8.13
CA LYS A 270 -50.54 -18.30 8.17
C LYS A 270 -49.37 -18.66 7.28
N LYS A 271 -48.88 -17.74 6.45
CA LYS A 271 -47.77 -17.94 5.53
C LYS A 271 -46.49 -17.39 6.15
N VAL A 272 -45.51 -18.25 6.34
CA VAL A 272 -44.21 -17.90 6.95
C VAL A 272 -43.04 -18.38 6.11
N ILE A 273 -41.93 -17.67 6.21
CA ILE A 273 -40.73 -17.97 5.43
C ILE A 273 -39.84 -18.97 6.18
N ARG A 274 -39.48 -20.09 5.56
CA ARG A 274 -38.51 -21.06 6.14
C ARG A 274 -37.16 -20.42 6.45
N GLY A 275 -36.53 -20.88 7.54
CA GLY A 275 -35.23 -20.39 7.98
C GLY A 275 -35.25 -19.01 8.62
N THR A 276 -36.43 -18.41 8.81
CA THR A 276 -36.59 -17.13 9.50
C THR A 276 -37.18 -17.32 10.90
N TYR A 277 -37.11 -16.27 11.71
CA TYR A 277 -37.87 -16.16 12.94
C TYR A 277 -39.20 -15.47 12.66
N VAL A 278 -40.27 -16.00 13.24
CA VAL A 278 -41.59 -15.38 13.28
C VAL A 278 -41.99 -15.11 14.72
N VAL A 279 -42.88 -14.15 14.91
CA VAL A 279 -43.33 -13.72 16.23
C VAL A 279 -44.83 -13.86 16.38
N SER A 280 -45.29 -14.18 17.58
CA SER A 280 -46.72 -14.18 17.93
C SER A 280 -46.95 -13.44 19.23
N LYS A 281 -48.07 -12.72 19.33
CA LYS A 281 -48.53 -12.16 20.62
C LYS A 281 -49.16 -13.22 21.51
N GLU A 282 -49.65 -14.30 20.91
CA GLU A 282 -50.27 -15.43 21.62
C GLU A 282 -49.26 -16.57 21.81
N ASN A 283 -49.33 -17.24 22.96
CA ASN A 283 -48.51 -18.40 23.24
C ASN A 283 -49.18 -19.65 22.66
N TYR A 284 -48.66 -20.16 21.55
CA TYR A 284 -49.17 -21.37 20.90
C TYR A 284 -48.47 -22.65 21.38
N GLY A 285 -47.77 -22.60 22.51
CA GLY A 285 -47.00 -23.71 23.07
C GLY A 285 -45.56 -23.76 22.52
N ASP A 286 -44.89 -24.89 22.70
CA ASP A 286 -43.49 -25.04 22.28
C ASP A 286 -43.30 -25.26 20.78
N GLN A 287 -44.37 -25.62 20.08
CA GLN A 287 -44.34 -25.97 18.67
C GLN A 287 -45.65 -25.62 17.98
N ILE A 288 -45.57 -25.10 16.74
CA ILE A 288 -46.74 -24.86 15.88
C ILE A 288 -46.59 -25.73 14.64
N GLN A 289 -47.61 -26.53 14.34
CA GLN A 289 -47.60 -27.48 13.23
C GLN A 289 -47.74 -26.76 11.87
N LEU A 290 -47.04 -27.26 10.85
CA LEU A 290 -47.24 -26.81 9.46
C LEU A 290 -48.56 -27.38 8.92
N GLN A 291 -49.34 -26.55 8.23
CA GLN A 291 -50.63 -26.94 7.66
C GLN A 291 -50.47 -27.93 6.50
N ASP A 292 -49.43 -27.76 5.68
CA ASP A 292 -49.19 -28.58 4.49
C ASP A 292 -48.41 -29.88 4.80
N ASN A 293 -47.79 -29.97 5.98
CA ASN A 293 -47.04 -31.14 6.40
C ASN A 293 -47.22 -31.39 7.92
N PRO A 294 -48.10 -32.31 8.32
CA PRO A 294 -48.41 -32.54 9.73
C PRO A 294 -47.21 -33.11 10.53
N ASN A 295 -46.15 -33.58 9.88
CA ASN A 295 -44.96 -34.08 10.57
C ASN A 295 -43.91 -32.99 10.86
N GLU A 296 -44.17 -31.74 10.46
CA GLU A 296 -43.24 -30.63 10.65
C GLU A 296 -43.82 -29.55 11.55
N PHE A 297 -42.92 -28.93 12.33
CA PHE A 297 -43.26 -27.94 13.34
C PHE A 297 -42.27 -26.78 13.31
N ILE A 298 -42.75 -25.57 13.63
CA ILE A 298 -41.90 -24.44 14.00
C ILE A 298 -41.75 -24.44 15.52
N PHE A 299 -40.53 -24.21 16.03
CA PHE A 299 -40.22 -24.38 17.45
C PHE A 299 -40.08 -23.04 18.15
N LYS A 300 -40.63 -22.92 19.35
CA LYS A 300 -40.51 -21.75 20.20
C LYS A 300 -39.07 -21.62 20.70
N GLU A 301 -38.45 -20.47 20.50
CA GLU A 301 -37.11 -20.21 21.01
C GLU A 301 -37.20 -19.70 22.45
N ARG A 302 -36.57 -20.41 23.39
CA ARG A 302 -36.73 -20.15 24.82
C ARG A 302 -35.64 -19.26 25.40
N ASN A 303 -34.46 -19.22 24.79
CA ASN A 303 -33.26 -18.59 25.31
C ASN A 303 -32.58 -17.71 24.26
N LEU A 304 -33.30 -16.72 23.73
CA LEU A 304 -32.68 -15.70 22.88
C LEU A 304 -31.84 -14.78 23.76
N ASP A 305 -30.52 -14.77 23.54
CA ASP A 305 -29.68 -13.75 24.15
C ASP A 305 -29.78 -12.42 23.38
N VAL A 306 -29.14 -11.37 23.90
CA VAL A 306 -29.25 -10.04 23.29
C VAL A 306 -28.57 -9.99 21.91
N ASP A 307 -27.52 -10.78 21.70
CA ASP A 307 -26.79 -10.85 20.44
C ASP A 307 -27.69 -11.55 19.39
N ASP A 308 -28.33 -12.68 19.75
CA ASP A 308 -29.32 -13.37 18.90
C ASP A 308 -30.46 -12.44 18.47
N MET A 309 -30.94 -11.58 19.38
CA MET A 309 -31.99 -10.61 19.10
C MET A 309 -31.53 -9.52 18.12
N ILE A 310 -30.29 -9.03 18.25
CA ILE A 310 -29.69 -8.07 17.32
C ILE A 310 -29.56 -8.70 15.92
N ASP A 311 -29.20 -9.97 15.82
CA ASP A 311 -29.11 -10.71 14.55
C ASP A 311 -30.49 -10.87 13.89
N ILE A 312 -31.52 -11.21 14.67
CA ILE A 312 -32.91 -11.26 14.20
C ILE A 312 -33.33 -9.90 13.64
N PHE A 313 -33.06 -8.81 14.35
CA PHE A 313 -33.42 -7.46 13.89
C PHE A 313 -32.64 -7.03 12.66
N SER A 314 -31.35 -7.32 12.60
CA SER A 314 -30.51 -7.05 11.43
C SER A 314 -31.07 -7.75 10.19
N THR A 315 -31.48 -9.02 10.34
CA THR A 315 -32.13 -9.79 9.27
C THR A 315 -33.45 -9.15 8.83
N TRP A 316 -34.31 -8.74 9.76
CA TRP A 316 -35.58 -8.09 9.46
C TRP A 316 -35.41 -6.73 8.78
N ILE A 317 -34.43 -5.93 9.21
CA ILE A 317 -34.15 -4.60 8.63
C ILE A 317 -33.60 -4.73 7.22
N ASN A 318 -32.73 -5.71 6.98
CA ASN A 318 -32.24 -6.00 5.63
C ASN A 318 -33.37 -6.39 4.67
N ASP A 319 -34.33 -7.20 5.11
CA ASP A 319 -35.53 -7.50 4.30
C ASP A 319 -36.38 -6.24 4.04
N LEU A 320 -36.60 -5.39 5.06
CA LEU A 320 -37.30 -4.11 4.87
C LEU A 320 -36.59 -3.18 3.88
N LEU A 321 -35.26 -3.07 3.97
CA LEU A 321 -34.43 -2.27 3.07
C LEU A 321 -34.61 -2.73 1.61
N VAL A 322 -34.56 -4.04 1.38
CA VAL A 322 -34.76 -4.63 0.05
C VAL A 322 -36.17 -4.35 -0.47
N ARG A 323 -37.20 -4.59 0.33
CA ARG A 323 -38.60 -4.41 -0.09
C ARG A 323 -38.98 -2.94 -0.30
N TYR A 324 -38.43 -2.02 0.48
CA TYR A 324 -38.62 -0.59 0.27
C TYR A 324 -37.95 -0.13 -1.04
N GLY A 325 -36.74 -0.62 -1.35
CA GLY A 325 -36.09 -0.37 -2.64
C GLY A 325 -36.85 -0.92 -3.86
N GLN A 326 -37.78 -1.86 -3.64
CA GLN A 326 -38.67 -2.43 -4.65
C GLN A 326 -40.06 -1.79 -4.68
N ASP A 327 -40.29 -0.70 -3.95
CA ASP A 327 -41.60 -0.05 -3.78
C ASP A 327 -42.71 -0.98 -3.23
N GLN A 328 -42.33 -2.08 -2.55
CA GLN A 328 -43.26 -3.08 -2.01
C GLN A 328 -43.72 -2.76 -0.57
N ILE A 329 -43.19 -1.71 0.04
CA ILE A 329 -43.48 -1.35 1.43
C ILE A 329 -43.77 0.15 1.56
N GLU A 330 -44.83 0.47 2.29
CA GLU A 330 -45.19 1.84 2.64
C GLU A 330 -44.30 2.42 3.73
N LYS A 331 -44.05 3.74 3.67
CA LYS A 331 -43.31 4.53 4.65
C LYS A 331 -43.74 4.27 6.11
N ASN A 332 -45.04 4.11 6.35
CA ASN A 332 -45.63 3.82 7.67
C ASN A 332 -45.07 2.53 8.30
N THR A 333 -44.71 1.53 7.50
CA THR A 333 -44.13 0.28 7.99
C THR A 333 -42.71 0.49 8.54
N ILE A 334 -41.93 1.37 7.91
CA ILE A 334 -40.58 1.75 8.36
C ILE A 334 -40.66 2.53 9.67
N GLU A 335 -41.62 3.46 9.79
CA GLU A 335 -41.84 4.22 11.03
C GLU A 335 -42.20 3.30 12.21
N LYS A 336 -43.08 2.31 12.00
CA LYS A 336 -43.41 1.28 13.01
C LYS A 336 -42.22 0.41 13.40
N ALA A 337 -41.34 0.10 12.45
CA ALA A 337 -40.12 -0.66 12.73
C ALA A 337 -39.14 0.14 13.60
N ILE A 338 -38.96 1.45 13.30
CA ILE A 338 -38.16 2.37 14.11
C ILE A 338 -38.72 2.48 15.53
N GLU A 339 -40.03 2.66 15.67
CA GLU A 339 -40.70 2.76 16.97
C GLU A 339 -40.50 1.48 17.78
N PHE A 340 -40.69 0.31 17.16
CA PHE A 340 -40.47 -0.98 17.82
C PHE A 340 -39.03 -1.13 18.33
N LEU A 341 -38.03 -0.87 17.48
CA LEU A 341 -36.62 -1.01 17.85
C LEU A 341 -36.21 -0.01 18.94
N THR A 342 -36.74 1.20 18.91
CA THR A 342 -36.49 2.23 19.94
C THR A 342 -37.05 1.79 21.29
N ASN A 343 -38.32 1.36 21.31
CA ASN A 343 -38.96 0.85 22.52
C ASN A 343 -38.27 -0.39 23.07
N TYR A 344 -37.81 -1.28 22.18
CA TYR A 344 -37.09 -2.49 22.57
C TYR A 344 -35.68 -2.19 23.09
N MET A 345 -34.97 -1.24 22.47
CA MET A 345 -33.68 -0.73 22.96
C MET A 345 -33.82 -0.19 24.38
N ASP A 346 -34.82 0.65 24.65
CA ASP A 346 -35.04 1.20 25.99
C ASP A 346 -35.38 0.10 27.01
N LYS A 347 -36.18 -0.91 26.62
CA LYS A 347 -36.47 -2.07 27.47
C LYS A 347 -35.22 -2.89 27.81
N ILE A 348 -34.39 -3.25 26.82
CA ILE A 348 -33.15 -3.99 27.08
C ILE A 348 -32.20 -3.17 27.92
N VAL A 349 -31.97 -1.90 27.57
CA VAL A 349 -31.05 -1.03 28.33
C VAL A 349 -31.53 -0.92 29.77
N ASN A 350 -32.83 -0.77 30.01
CA ASN A 350 -33.39 -0.77 31.36
C ASN A 350 -33.24 -2.12 32.06
N GLN A 351 -33.42 -3.26 31.39
CA GLN A 351 -33.22 -4.59 31.97
C GLN A 351 -31.75 -4.88 32.33
N ILE A 352 -30.81 -4.48 31.47
CA ILE A 352 -29.37 -4.56 31.76
C ILE A 352 -29.02 -3.62 32.92
N ASN A 353 -29.61 -2.42 32.96
CA ASN A 353 -29.39 -1.45 34.04
C ASN A 353 -29.97 -1.92 35.40
N ILE A 354 -31.13 -2.58 35.41
CA ILE A 354 -31.80 -3.07 36.62
C ILE A 354 -30.98 -4.17 37.33
N THR A 355 -30.02 -4.80 36.64
CA THR A 355 -29.38 -6.02 37.14
C THR A 355 -27.97 -5.92 37.70
N ASN A 356 -27.26 -4.75 37.80
CA ASN A 356 -26.13 -4.53 38.76
C ASN A 356 -25.22 -3.29 38.57
N ILE A 357 -25.47 -2.31 37.69
CA ILE A 357 -24.58 -1.12 37.59
C ILE A 357 -25.28 0.13 38.13
N PRO A 358 -24.70 0.84 39.13
CA PRO A 358 -25.18 2.17 39.47
C PRO A 358 -24.88 3.11 38.32
N ILE A 359 -25.93 3.61 37.65
CA ILE A 359 -25.85 4.57 36.53
C ILE A 359 -25.08 5.84 36.94
N ASP A 360 -25.05 6.15 38.23
CA ASP A 360 -24.40 7.32 38.80
C ASP A 360 -22.94 7.08 39.25
N LYS A 361 -22.43 5.84 39.18
CA LYS A 361 -21.04 5.57 39.58
C LYS A 361 -20.12 6.05 38.46
N PRO A 362 -19.21 7.01 38.69
CA PRO A 362 -18.27 7.44 37.67
C PRO A 362 -17.44 6.22 37.21
N ILE A 363 -17.17 6.12 35.90
CA ILE A 363 -16.41 5.03 35.26
C ILE A 363 -15.10 4.75 36.01
N GLN A 364 -14.51 5.80 36.56
CA GLN A 364 -13.32 5.81 37.41
C GLN A 364 -13.39 4.84 38.59
N ASN A 365 -14.55 4.61 39.17
CA ASN A 365 -14.73 3.74 40.33
C ASN A 365 -15.26 2.35 39.97
N MET A 366 -15.40 2.02 38.69
CA MET A 366 -15.95 0.73 38.24
C MET A 366 -14.89 -0.37 38.26
N THR A 367 -15.26 -1.55 38.79
CA THR A 367 -14.45 -2.78 38.69
C THR A 367 -14.37 -3.27 37.24
N VAL A 368 -13.45 -4.18 36.93
CA VAL A 368 -13.33 -4.77 35.57
C VAL A 368 -14.67 -5.37 35.11
N ARG A 369 -15.36 -6.10 35.98
CA ARG A 369 -16.69 -6.65 35.69
C ARG A 369 -17.74 -5.58 35.44
N GLN A 370 -17.79 -4.54 36.29
CA GLN A 370 -18.72 -3.42 36.10
C GLN A 370 -18.49 -2.70 34.75
N ARG A 371 -17.22 -2.53 34.34
CA ARG A 371 -16.86 -1.97 33.03
C ARG A 371 -17.32 -2.86 31.87
N LEU A 372 -17.13 -4.18 31.98
CA LEU A 372 -17.62 -5.14 30.98
C LEU A 372 -19.13 -5.04 30.79
N ILE A 373 -19.90 -5.05 31.88
CA ILE A 373 -21.37 -4.97 31.83
C ILE A 373 -21.78 -3.60 31.24
N ALA A 374 -21.12 -2.49 31.62
CA ALA A 374 -21.42 -1.16 31.09
C ALA A 374 -21.13 -1.09 29.58
N GLN A 375 -20.07 -1.75 29.12
CA GLN A 375 -19.71 -1.81 27.71
C GLN A 375 -20.65 -2.69 26.89
N GLN A 376 -21.08 -3.83 27.42
CA GLN A 376 -22.11 -4.67 26.81
C GLN A 376 -23.40 -3.85 26.63
N SER A 377 -23.84 -3.13 27.66
CA SER A 377 -25.00 -2.23 27.56
C SER A 377 -24.82 -1.18 26.47
N ASN A 378 -23.63 -0.56 26.38
CA ASN A 378 -23.35 0.46 25.36
C ASN A 378 -23.22 -0.13 23.95
N ARG A 379 -22.72 -1.37 23.79
CA ARG A 379 -22.63 -2.08 22.51
C ARG A 379 -24.02 -2.38 21.98
N VAL A 380 -24.88 -2.97 22.81
CA VAL A 380 -26.28 -3.26 22.47
C VAL A 380 -26.99 -1.99 22.03
N ARG A 381 -26.84 -0.91 22.80
CA ARG A 381 -27.41 0.41 22.45
C ARG A 381 -26.89 0.92 21.13
N TYR A 382 -25.57 0.85 20.88
CA TYR A 382 -24.96 1.31 19.65
C TYR A 382 -25.46 0.52 18.42
N ASN A 383 -25.45 -0.81 18.50
CA ASN A 383 -25.91 -1.67 17.40
C ASN A 383 -27.37 -1.36 17.04
N LEU A 384 -28.25 -1.22 18.05
CA LEU A 384 -29.64 -0.83 17.83
C LEU A 384 -29.79 0.59 17.24
N ILE A 385 -28.97 1.56 17.67
CA ILE A 385 -28.94 2.91 17.07
C ILE A 385 -28.53 2.86 15.60
N VAL A 386 -27.54 2.04 15.22
CA VAL A 386 -27.12 1.88 13.82
C VAL A 386 -28.27 1.33 12.99
N LEU A 387 -28.94 0.29 13.47
CA LEU A 387 -30.12 -0.32 12.84
C LEU A 387 -31.27 0.69 12.67
N ILE A 388 -31.58 1.45 13.73
CA ILE A 388 -32.58 2.54 13.70
C ILE A 388 -32.18 3.62 12.70
N LYS A 389 -30.91 4.01 12.65
CA LYS A 389 -30.38 5.01 11.73
C LYS A 389 -30.48 4.54 10.27
N SER A 390 -30.19 3.27 9.98
CA SER A 390 -30.36 2.70 8.64
C SER A 390 -31.81 2.80 8.15
N LEU A 391 -32.79 2.51 9.01
CA LEU A 391 -34.21 2.72 8.70
C LEU A 391 -34.57 4.20 8.58
N SER A 392 -34.05 5.06 9.45
CA SER A 392 -34.30 6.52 9.42
C SER A 392 -33.79 7.15 8.12
N ASN A 393 -32.64 6.69 7.62
CA ASN A 393 -32.04 7.17 6.39
C ASN A 393 -32.91 6.85 5.15
N LEU A 394 -33.65 5.73 5.16
CA LEU A 394 -34.65 5.43 4.11
C LEU A 394 -35.76 6.47 4.04
N LEU A 395 -36.17 7.01 5.20
CA LEU A 395 -37.19 8.05 5.27
C LEU A 395 -36.68 9.41 4.77
N THR A 396 -35.37 9.65 4.84
CA THR A 396 -34.72 10.92 4.45
C THR A 396 -34.06 10.89 3.06
N LYS A 397 -34.09 9.75 2.34
CA LYS A 397 -33.47 9.53 1.02
C LYS A 397 -31.94 9.66 0.97
N ASP A 398 -31.26 9.51 2.11
CA ASP A 398 -29.79 9.39 2.11
C ASP A 398 -29.39 7.93 1.95
N THR A 399 -28.69 7.60 0.86
CA THR A 399 -28.28 6.23 0.53
C THR A 399 -27.21 5.72 1.47
N VAL A 400 -27.47 4.57 2.12
CA VAL A 400 -26.55 3.88 3.03
C VAL A 400 -25.82 2.75 2.29
N GLY A 401 -24.50 2.81 2.28
CA GLY A 401 -23.64 1.70 1.88
C GLY A 401 -23.22 0.86 3.10
N ASN A 402 -23.66 -0.39 3.10
CA ASN A 402 -22.92 -1.61 3.49
C ASN A 402 -22.20 -1.64 4.85
N LEU A 403 -22.81 -2.32 5.82
CA LEU A 403 -22.15 -2.88 6.99
C LEU A 403 -22.33 -4.40 6.97
N ASN A 404 -21.22 -5.15 6.96
CA ASN A 404 -21.16 -6.45 7.60
C ASN A 404 -20.25 -6.26 8.80
N GLY A 405 -20.84 -5.67 9.84
CA GLY A 405 -20.16 -4.62 10.59
C GLY A 405 -19.86 -4.93 12.03
N GLU A 406 -20.10 -6.12 12.59
CA GLU A 406 -19.98 -6.26 14.05
C GLU A 406 -18.54 -6.44 14.53
N GLU A 407 -17.82 -7.48 14.08
CA GLU A 407 -16.40 -7.65 14.44
C GLU A 407 -15.51 -6.54 13.86
N GLU A 408 -15.82 -6.07 12.65
CA GLU A 408 -15.11 -4.95 12.03
C GLU A 408 -15.39 -3.63 12.78
N SER A 409 -16.62 -3.39 13.25
CA SER A 409 -16.93 -2.26 14.14
C SER A 409 -16.24 -2.41 15.49
N GLU A 410 -16.18 -3.61 16.08
CA GLU A 410 -15.43 -3.80 17.33
C GLU A 410 -13.94 -3.50 17.15
N ARG A 411 -13.33 -3.99 16.06
CA ARG A 411 -11.94 -3.69 15.68
C ARG A 411 -11.71 -2.20 15.49
N ILE A 412 -12.58 -1.52 14.74
CA ILE A 412 -12.48 -0.07 14.51
C ILE A 412 -12.70 0.70 15.82
N LYS A 413 -13.66 0.29 16.65
CA LYS A 413 -14.04 0.95 17.91
C LYS A 413 -12.93 0.90 18.94
N ILE A 414 -12.17 -0.19 19.00
CA ILE A 414 -10.98 -0.26 19.86
C ILE A 414 -9.73 0.36 19.22
N GLY A 415 -9.77 0.70 17.92
CA GLY A 415 -8.67 1.34 17.21
C GLY A 415 -7.64 0.37 16.63
N THR A 416 -8.02 -0.89 16.36
CA THR A 416 -7.14 -1.83 15.66
C THR A 416 -6.94 -1.38 14.21
N GLU A 417 -5.70 -1.09 13.83
CA GLU A 417 -5.37 -0.71 12.46
C GLU A 417 -5.35 -1.93 11.53
N ILE A 418 -6.10 -1.89 10.42
CA ILE A 418 -6.15 -2.96 9.42
C ILE A 418 -5.30 -2.55 8.21
N GLY A 419 -4.27 -3.34 7.89
CA GLY A 419 -3.37 -3.07 6.76
C GLY A 419 -2.58 -4.29 6.28
N LYS A 420 -1.71 -4.11 5.27
CA LYS A 420 -0.88 -5.21 4.70
C LYS A 420 0.00 -5.90 5.75
N PHE A 421 0.47 -5.16 6.74
CA PHE A 421 1.29 -5.69 7.83
C PHE A 421 0.46 -6.44 8.89
N HIS A 422 -0.82 -6.11 9.04
CA HIS A 422 -1.75 -6.84 9.91
C HIS A 422 -1.93 -8.28 9.45
N GLN A 423 -2.20 -8.51 8.16
CA GLN A 423 -2.33 -9.87 7.61
C GLN A 423 -1.06 -10.69 7.80
N ARG A 424 0.13 -10.09 7.62
CA ARG A 424 1.41 -10.76 7.90
C ARG A 424 1.57 -11.08 9.39
N ALA A 425 1.16 -10.16 10.27
CA ALA A 425 1.19 -10.36 11.71
C ALA A 425 0.29 -11.55 12.13
N LEU A 426 -0.90 -11.67 11.54
CA LEU A 426 -1.81 -12.80 11.75
C LEU A 426 -1.19 -14.14 11.34
N VAL A 427 -0.52 -14.20 10.18
CA VAL A 427 0.18 -15.42 9.73
C VAL A 427 1.30 -15.82 10.70
N MET A 428 2.01 -14.84 11.28
CA MET A 428 3.15 -15.09 12.16
C MET A 428 2.75 -15.43 13.60
N ARG A 429 1.73 -14.75 14.14
CA ARG A 429 1.39 -14.73 15.58
C ARG A 429 -0.11 -14.56 15.85
N GLY A 430 -0.97 -14.97 14.92
CA GLY A 430 -2.42 -14.84 15.04
C GLY A 430 -2.95 -15.47 16.33
N LEU A 431 -3.85 -14.74 17.00
CA LEU A 431 -4.53 -15.18 18.21
C LEU A 431 -6.01 -15.44 17.87
N ASP A 432 -6.38 -16.72 17.79
CA ASP A 432 -7.79 -17.08 17.72
C ASP A 432 -8.48 -17.06 19.10
N VAL A 433 -9.80 -17.03 19.08
CA VAL A 433 -10.63 -16.93 20.30
C VAL A 433 -10.42 -18.15 21.22
N GLU A 434 -10.23 -19.34 20.66
CA GLU A 434 -10.02 -20.56 21.46
C GLU A 434 -8.70 -20.51 22.24
N THR A 435 -7.62 -20.09 21.57
CA THR A 435 -6.30 -19.88 22.15
C THR A 435 -6.35 -18.79 23.21
N PHE A 436 -7.06 -17.69 22.94
CA PHE A 436 -7.30 -16.64 23.92
C PHE A 436 -8.02 -17.17 25.17
N ILE A 437 -9.09 -17.96 25.02
CA ILE A 437 -9.83 -18.54 26.15
C ILE A 437 -8.91 -19.43 27.00
N LYS A 438 -8.02 -20.22 26.39
CA LYS A 438 -7.02 -21.02 27.13
C LYS A 438 -6.07 -20.13 27.93
N MET A 439 -5.56 -19.04 27.34
CA MET A 439 -4.71 -18.07 28.04
C MET A 439 -5.44 -17.39 29.21
N LYS A 440 -6.71 -17.04 29.02
CA LYS A 440 -7.57 -16.44 30.04
C LYS A 440 -7.81 -17.38 31.22
N ASN A 441 -8.16 -18.63 30.96
CA ASN A 441 -8.40 -19.61 32.02
C ASN A 441 -7.12 -19.88 32.82
N PHE A 442 -5.99 -20.05 32.13
CA PHE A 442 -4.68 -20.16 32.78
C PHE A 442 -4.38 -18.96 33.68
N PHE A 443 -4.68 -17.73 33.23
CA PHE A 443 -4.52 -16.53 34.05
C PHE A 443 -5.44 -16.53 35.28
N ILE A 444 -6.69 -16.97 35.15
CA ILE A 444 -7.62 -17.10 36.28
C ILE A 444 -7.09 -18.08 37.31
N ASP A 445 -6.56 -19.22 36.87
CA ASP A 445 -6.01 -20.25 37.76
C ASP A 445 -4.78 -19.72 38.53
N GLU A 446 -3.86 -19.05 37.83
CA GLU A 446 -2.71 -18.38 38.44
C GLU A 446 -3.16 -17.29 39.44
N LEU A 447 -4.16 -16.47 39.07
CA LEU A 447 -4.73 -15.45 39.96
C LEU A 447 -5.29 -16.08 41.23
N LEU A 448 -6.10 -17.12 41.13
CA LEU A 448 -6.66 -17.81 42.29
C LEU A 448 -5.58 -18.40 43.20
N MET A 449 -4.51 -18.94 42.61
CA MET A 449 -3.38 -19.50 43.35
C MET A 449 -2.64 -18.42 44.16
N VAL A 450 -2.42 -17.24 43.59
CA VAL A 450 -1.55 -16.23 44.19
C VAL A 450 -2.29 -15.10 44.91
N LYS A 451 -3.62 -14.94 44.70
CA LYS A 451 -4.40 -13.79 45.22
C LYS A 451 -4.22 -13.54 46.72
N SER A 452 -4.17 -14.60 47.51
CA SER A 452 -3.99 -14.51 48.98
C SER A 452 -2.57 -14.08 49.40
N SER A 453 -1.59 -14.21 48.51
CA SER A 453 -0.18 -13.87 48.73
C SER A 453 0.22 -12.50 48.18
N ILE A 454 -0.66 -11.83 47.43
CA ILE A 454 -0.42 -10.48 46.91
C ILE A 454 -0.62 -9.47 48.05
N HIS A 455 0.44 -8.74 48.39
CA HIS A 455 0.40 -7.66 49.37
C HIS A 455 -0.25 -6.43 48.76
N GLN A 456 -1.03 -5.68 49.56
CA GLN A 456 -1.72 -4.48 49.07
C GLN A 456 -0.77 -3.31 48.75
N GLU A 457 0.39 -3.24 49.40
CA GLU A 457 1.38 -2.19 49.10
C GLU A 457 2.02 -2.39 47.71
N SER A 458 2.16 -1.29 46.97
CA SER A 458 2.78 -1.25 45.64
C SER A 458 3.75 -0.08 45.53
N ASP A 459 4.81 -0.23 44.73
CA ASP A 459 5.67 0.90 44.33
C ASP A 459 5.16 1.57 43.03
N GLN A 460 4.12 0.99 42.41
CA GLN A 460 3.41 1.58 41.29
C GLN A 460 2.40 2.63 41.80
N GLU A 461 2.53 3.86 41.30
CA GLU A 461 1.56 4.91 41.59
C GLU A 461 0.21 4.62 40.93
N ARG A 462 -0.86 5.06 41.57
CA ARG A 462 -2.23 4.88 41.10
C ARG A 462 -2.52 5.77 39.89
N SER A 463 -3.40 5.30 38.99
CA SER A 463 -3.95 6.12 37.91
C SER A 463 -4.65 7.34 38.50
N ILE A 464 -4.44 8.52 37.91
CA ILE A 464 -5.16 9.73 38.31
C ILE A 464 -6.66 9.67 37.97
N PHE A 465 -7.06 8.74 37.10
CA PHE A 465 -8.46 8.57 36.70
C PHE A 465 -9.12 7.48 37.53
N SER A 466 -8.61 6.24 37.48
CA SER A 466 -9.24 5.14 38.21
C SER A 466 -8.91 5.09 39.70
N LEU A 467 -7.90 5.84 40.15
CA LEU A 467 -7.39 5.82 41.53
C LEU A 467 -6.93 4.41 42.00
N GLU A 468 -6.58 3.55 41.04
CA GLU A 468 -6.10 2.18 41.25
C GLU A 468 -4.69 2.03 40.66
N ASN A 469 -3.91 1.10 41.17
CA ASN A 469 -2.72 0.54 40.51
C ASN A 469 -3.00 -0.90 40.05
N MET A 470 -2.02 -1.58 39.44
CA MET A 470 -2.23 -2.95 38.94
C MET A 470 -2.57 -3.96 40.05
N LYS A 471 -2.06 -3.76 41.28
CA LYS A 471 -2.41 -4.62 42.43
C LYS A 471 -3.84 -4.42 42.85
N ASP A 472 -4.28 -3.16 42.98
CA ASP A 472 -5.66 -2.81 43.31
C ASP A 472 -6.63 -3.49 42.31
N VAL A 473 -6.31 -3.45 41.01
CA VAL A 473 -7.08 -4.12 39.95
C VAL A 473 -7.13 -5.64 40.16
N PHE A 474 -6.00 -6.32 40.32
CA PHE A 474 -5.98 -7.78 40.52
C PHE A 474 -6.67 -8.24 41.81
N LEU A 475 -6.71 -7.38 42.84
CA LEU A 475 -7.32 -7.66 44.13
C LEU A 475 -8.83 -7.38 44.17
N GLN A 476 -9.44 -6.84 43.10
CA GLN A 476 -10.89 -6.64 43.02
C GLN A 476 -11.65 -7.93 43.37
N GLU A 477 -12.72 -7.80 44.16
CA GLU A 477 -13.49 -8.94 44.69
C GLU A 477 -14.14 -9.75 43.57
N ASP A 478 -14.67 -9.07 42.55
CA ASP A 478 -15.39 -9.63 41.41
C ASP A 478 -14.51 -9.87 40.17
N MET A 479 -13.18 -9.77 40.29
CA MET A 479 -12.24 -9.91 39.17
C MET A 479 -12.39 -11.24 38.42
N VAL A 480 -12.49 -12.35 39.15
CA VAL A 480 -12.60 -13.69 38.55
C VAL A 480 -13.90 -13.84 37.77
N ASP A 481 -15.01 -13.32 38.31
CA ASP A 481 -16.30 -13.38 37.64
C ASP A 481 -16.34 -12.47 36.42
N GLY A 482 -15.72 -11.29 36.49
CA GLY A 482 -15.52 -10.42 35.34
C GLY A 482 -14.73 -11.11 34.22
N LEU A 483 -13.62 -11.78 34.55
CA LEU A 483 -12.83 -12.52 33.56
C LEU A 483 -13.60 -13.70 32.95
N LYS A 484 -14.48 -14.37 33.70
CA LYS A 484 -15.35 -15.42 33.12
C LYS A 484 -16.29 -14.85 32.04
N GLU A 485 -16.77 -13.63 32.21
CA GLU A 485 -17.65 -12.92 31.25
C GLU A 485 -16.90 -12.43 29.97
N VAL A 486 -15.57 -12.36 29.98
CA VAL A 486 -14.76 -12.01 28.80
C VAL A 486 -14.81 -13.14 27.76
N LYS A 487 -15.56 -12.92 26.66
CA LYS A 487 -15.73 -13.89 25.56
C LYS A 487 -14.56 -13.87 24.55
N SER A 488 -13.90 -12.73 24.35
CA SER A 488 -12.85 -12.53 23.33
C SER A 488 -11.76 -11.57 23.81
N GLN A 489 -10.65 -11.53 23.07
CA GLN A 489 -9.56 -10.57 23.29
C GLN A 489 -10.01 -9.11 23.14
N TYR A 490 -11.04 -8.84 22.32
CA TYR A 490 -11.61 -7.50 22.15
C TYR A 490 -12.30 -7.02 23.43
N HIS A 491 -13.10 -7.90 24.07
CA HIS A 491 -13.75 -7.61 25.35
C HIS A 491 -12.72 -7.38 26.46
N LEU A 492 -11.59 -8.10 26.40
CA LEU A 492 -10.52 -7.91 27.37
C LEU A 492 -9.95 -6.50 27.29
N ILE A 493 -9.53 -6.08 26.10
CA ILE A 493 -8.89 -4.79 25.87
C ILE A 493 -9.80 -3.64 26.27
N SER A 494 -11.11 -3.77 26.02
CA SER A 494 -12.07 -2.72 26.30
C SER A 494 -12.31 -2.53 27.79
N ALA A 495 -12.23 -3.58 28.62
CA ALA A 495 -12.61 -3.47 30.02
C ALA A 495 -11.45 -3.54 31.02
N PHE A 496 -10.34 -4.19 30.67
CA PHE A 496 -9.23 -4.42 31.58
C PHE A 496 -8.22 -3.26 31.53
N PRO A 497 -8.06 -2.47 32.60
CA PRO A 497 -7.10 -1.38 32.63
C PRO A 497 -5.67 -1.91 32.77
N LEU A 498 -4.78 -1.48 31.87
CA LEU A 498 -3.36 -1.40 32.18
C LEU A 498 -3.08 -0.04 32.80
N ILE A 499 -2.34 -0.02 33.89
CA ILE A 499 -2.01 1.19 34.65
C ILE A 499 -0.51 1.39 34.62
N GLY A 500 -0.05 2.62 34.39
CA GLY A 500 1.36 2.94 34.38
C GLY A 500 1.66 4.36 33.90
N LEU A 501 2.95 4.63 33.68
CA LEU A 501 3.43 5.91 33.16
C LEU A 501 2.81 6.17 31.79
N GLY A 502 2.06 7.26 31.65
CA GLY A 502 1.53 7.71 30.38
C GLY A 502 2.66 8.08 29.43
N VAL A 503 2.61 7.56 28.21
CA VAL A 503 3.58 7.88 27.15
C VAL A 503 2.90 8.19 25.82
N LYS A 504 3.58 8.98 24.99
CA LYS A 504 3.24 9.15 23.58
C LYS A 504 4.07 8.22 22.73
N LEU A 505 3.42 7.34 21.98
CA LEU A 505 4.08 6.43 21.05
C LEU A 505 3.96 6.93 19.61
N GLN A 506 5.06 6.81 18.88
CA GLN A 506 5.07 6.82 17.43
C GLN A 506 5.15 5.37 16.93
N ARG A 507 4.06 4.90 16.33
CA ARG A 507 3.95 3.57 15.74
C ARG A 507 4.20 3.69 14.24
N SER A 508 4.98 2.77 13.69
CA SER A 508 5.20 2.64 12.24
C SER A 508 4.48 1.40 11.73
N ASP A 509 4.19 1.29 10.44
CA ASP A 509 3.57 0.07 9.90
C ASP A 509 4.38 -1.21 10.24
N GLY A 510 5.71 -1.09 10.25
CA GLY A 510 6.59 -2.19 10.65
C GLY A 510 6.44 -2.59 12.11
N SER A 511 5.93 -1.70 12.97
CA SER A 511 5.70 -2.01 14.38
C SER A 511 4.59 -3.03 14.61
N MET A 512 3.69 -3.25 13.62
CA MET A 512 2.68 -4.32 13.66
C MET A 512 3.27 -5.74 13.62
N ILE A 513 4.51 -5.89 13.14
CA ILE A 513 5.22 -7.18 13.07
C ILE A 513 6.47 -7.22 13.96
N ASN A 514 6.95 -6.07 14.42
CA ASN A 514 8.10 -5.94 15.28
C ASN A 514 7.88 -4.83 16.32
N PRO A 515 7.50 -5.15 17.57
CA PRO A 515 7.16 -4.14 18.59
C PRO A 515 8.30 -3.19 18.91
N TYR A 516 9.55 -3.56 18.64
CA TYR A 516 10.71 -2.70 18.88
C TYR A 516 10.79 -1.50 17.92
N LEU A 517 10.04 -1.48 16.82
CA LEU A 517 10.01 -0.34 15.90
C LEU A 517 9.15 0.84 16.40
N VAL A 518 8.43 0.66 17.51
CA VAL A 518 7.77 1.76 18.22
C VAL A 518 8.80 2.73 18.81
N GLN A 519 8.46 4.02 18.88
CA GLN A 519 9.31 5.04 19.51
C GLN A 519 8.52 5.81 20.56
N ILE A 520 9.15 6.12 21.69
CA ILE A 520 8.58 7.03 22.68
C ILE A 520 8.94 8.44 22.28
N VAL A 521 7.90 9.25 22.00
CA VAL A 521 8.03 10.65 21.60
C VAL A 521 8.07 11.54 22.84
N ASP A 522 7.23 11.22 23.83
CA ASP A 522 7.10 11.98 25.07
C ASP A 522 6.59 11.10 26.22
N ILE A 523 6.76 11.57 27.45
CA ILE A 523 6.27 10.93 28.67
C ILE A 523 5.50 11.93 29.53
N ALA A 524 4.47 11.47 30.22
CA ALA A 524 3.76 12.29 31.19
C ALA A 524 4.69 12.63 32.37
N ARG A 525 4.76 13.91 32.75
CA ARG A 525 5.64 14.37 33.86
C ARG A 525 4.86 14.74 35.11
N ILE A 526 3.66 15.30 34.93
CA ILE A 526 2.74 15.67 36.00
C ILE A 526 1.55 14.74 35.91
N ASN A 527 1.09 14.20 37.04
CA ASN A 527 0.01 13.22 37.06
C ASN A 527 0.33 12.04 36.11
N ALA A 528 1.57 11.55 36.22
CA ALA A 528 2.22 10.74 35.20
C ALA A 528 1.55 9.38 34.99
N ASN A 529 0.89 8.83 36.01
CA ASN A 529 0.25 7.53 35.94
C ASN A 529 -1.22 7.63 35.51
N VAL A 530 -1.54 6.92 34.43
CA VAL A 530 -2.88 6.85 33.84
C VAL A 530 -3.22 5.39 33.52
N ASP A 531 -4.44 5.16 33.04
CA ASP A 531 -4.89 3.83 32.62
C ASP A 531 -5.38 3.78 31.16
N THR A 532 -5.26 2.61 30.55
CA THR A 532 -5.64 2.42 29.13
C THR A 532 -7.13 2.61 28.86
N ILE A 533 -8.01 2.41 29.84
CA ILE A 533 -9.45 2.60 29.65
C ILE A 533 -9.76 4.10 29.50
N SER A 534 -9.12 4.94 30.30
CA SER A 534 -9.21 6.40 30.15
C SER A 534 -8.73 6.86 28.77
N ILE A 535 -7.67 6.25 28.23
CA ILE A 535 -7.21 6.51 26.85
C ILE A 535 -8.24 6.05 25.82
N GLN A 536 -8.72 4.81 25.92
CA GLN A 536 -9.67 4.25 24.96
C GLN A 536 -11.02 4.95 24.93
N ASN A 537 -11.43 5.58 26.03
CA ASN A 537 -12.69 6.30 26.12
C ASN A 537 -12.63 7.68 25.44
N THR A 538 -11.45 8.19 25.05
CA THR A 538 -11.39 9.41 24.24
C THR A 538 -11.68 9.11 22.76
N PRO A 539 -12.29 10.05 22.03
CA PRO A 539 -12.62 9.86 20.61
C PRO A 539 -11.40 9.49 19.76
N ASP A 540 -10.27 10.14 20.03
CA ASP A 540 -9.02 9.99 19.26
C ASP A 540 -8.07 8.94 19.84
N LYS A 541 -8.48 8.21 20.88
CA LYS A 541 -7.63 7.27 21.62
C LYS A 541 -6.32 7.91 22.14
N GLU A 542 -6.42 9.20 22.47
CA GLU A 542 -5.35 10.03 23.01
C GLU A 542 -5.88 10.85 24.19
N LEU A 543 -5.16 10.82 25.32
CA LEU A 543 -5.40 11.69 26.47
C LEU A 543 -4.55 12.95 26.35
N ASN A 544 -5.13 14.09 26.69
CA ASN A 544 -4.41 15.37 26.81
C ASN A 544 -4.28 15.71 28.29
N LEU A 545 -3.12 15.46 28.88
CA LEU A 545 -2.83 15.77 30.28
C LEU A 545 -2.31 17.19 30.42
N ASN A 546 -2.61 17.82 31.56
CA ASN A 546 -2.06 19.13 31.89
C ASN A 546 -0.61 18.98 32.38
N ALA A 547 0.34 19.48 31.59
CA ALA A 547 1.76 19.50 31.91
C ALA A 547 2.21 20.81 32.58
N GLY A 548 1.26 21.60 33.09
CA GLY A 548 1.50 22.88 33.75
C GLY A 548 1.39 24.07 32.80
N PHE A 549 1.88 25.22 33.26
CA PHE A 549 1.85 26.49 32.52
C PHE A 549 3.26 26.93 32.12
N TYR A 550 3.40 27.50 30.93
CA TYR A 550 4.66 28.10 30.50
C TYR A 550 4.87 29.46 31.18
N LEU A 551 5.65 29.50 32.26
CA LEU A 551 6.10 30.76 32.86
C LEU A 551 7.32 31.26 32.09
N GLY A 552 7.07 32.08 31.06
CA GLY A 552 8.12 32.64 30.22
C GLY A 552 9.20 33.36 31.03
N ALA A 553 10.46 33.20 30.61
CA ALA A 553 11.62 33.90 31.15
C ALA A 553 11.50 35.42 30.94
N GLU A 554 10.81 36.12 31.84
CA GLU A 554 11.11 37.53 32.08
C GLU A 554 12.34 37.60 32.98
N GLY A 555 13.24 38.54 32.69
CA GLY A 555 14.57 38.68 33.30
C GLY A 555 14.60 39.04 34.78
N GLY A 556 13.76 38.43 35.60
CA GLY A 556 13.92 38.37 37.05
C GLY A 556 14.72 37.13 37.42
N THR A 557 15.86 37.31 38.06
CA THR A 557 16.55 36.21 38.76
C THR A 557 15.58 35.52 39.72
N ARG A 558 15.75 34.22 39.97
CA ARG A 558 14.96 33.42 40.92
C ARG A 558 14.65 34.14 42.24
N SER A 559 15.59 34.94 42.73
CA SER A 559 15.46 35.78 43.93
C SER A 559 14.35 36.85 43.85
N TYR A 560 14.06 37.39 42.67
CA TYR A 560 13.05 38.42 42.46
C TYR A 560 11.62 37.87 42.66
N PHE A 561 11.34 36.68 42.16
CA PHE A 561 10.03 36.06 42.32
C PHE A 561 9.78 35.56 43.76
N GLU A 562 10.80 34.99 44.40
CA GLU A 562 10.73 34.58 45.82
C GLU A 562 10.50 35.79 46.74
N GLN A 563 11.15 36.94 46.48
CA GLN A 563 10.95 38.17 47.27
C GLN A 563 9.61 38.85 47.03
N LYS A 564 9.15 38.94 45.77
CA LYS A 564 8.00 39.78 45.43
C LYS A 564 6.65 39.09 45.56
N HIS A 565 6.61 37.77 45.36
CA HIS A 565 5.37 37.02 45.32
C HIS A 565 5.25 35.95 46.42
N GLY A 566 6.28 35.78 47.26
CA GLY A 566 6.22 34.90 48.44
C GLY A 566 6.07 33.41 48.15
N TYR A 567 6.10 33.01 46.88
CA TYR A 567 6.04 31.60 46.49
C TYR A 567 7.38 30.93 46.74
N LYS A 568 7.44 30.03 47.73
CA LYS A 568 8.50 29.02 47.78
C LYS A 568 8.33 28.09 46.57
N PRO A 569 9.35 27.91 45.72
CA PRO A 569 9.21 27.13 44.50
C PRO A 569 8.91 25.65 44.83
N LEU A 570 7.69 25.19 44.52
CA LEU A 570 7.44 23.76 44.27
C LEU A 570 8.33 23.34 43.09
N LYS A 571 9.14 22.28 43.24
CA LYS A 571 10.12 21.77 42.26
C LYS A 571 9.68 22.05 40.81
N TRP A 572 10.30 23.04 40.17
CA TRP A 572 9.96 23.47 38.82
C TRP A 572 10.51 22.43 37.84
N THR A 573 9.66 21.86 37.00
CA THR A 573 10.10 21.10 35.83
C THR A 573 10.47 22.09 34.74
N GLU A 574 11.76 22.33 34.54
CA GLU A 574 12.31 23.23 33.52
C GLU A 574 11.97 22.69 32.11
N TYR A 575 10.82 23.07 31.56
CA TYR A 575 10.57 22.97 30.13
C TYR A 575 10.93 24.31 29.48
N GLN A 576 12.12 24.42 28.89
CA GLN A 576 12.49 25.57 28.06
C GLN A 576 12.32 25.22 26.58
N PRO A 577 11.45 25.91 25.82
CA PRO A 577 11.34 25.72 24.38
C PRO A 577 12.67 26.05 23.69
N LYS A 578 12.93 25.40 22.55
CA LYS A 578 14.14 25.64 21.75
C LYS A 578 14.25 27.13 21.40
N LYS A 579 15.40 27.75 21.69
CA LYS A 579 15.68 29.19 21.48
C LYS A 579 15.23 29.75 20.13
N GLN A 580 15.31 28.94 19.07
CA GLN A 580 14.93 29.34 17.71
C GLN A 580 13.42 29.64 17.59
N LEU A 581 12.56 28.85 18.23
CA LEU A 581 11.10 29.06 18.19
C LEU A 581 10.70 30.37 18.90
N VAL A 582 11.40 30.71 19.98
CA VAL A 582 11.17 31.94 20.76
C VAL A 582 11.65 33.19 20.00
N GLN A 583 12.66 33.05 19.14
CA GLN A 583 13.19 34.15 18.33
C GLN A 583 12.28 34.55 17.16
N GLU A 584 11.39 33.66 16.72
CA GLU A 584 10.50 33.88 15.57
C GLU A 584 9.13 34.45 15.95
N LEU A 585 8.76 34.46 17.23
CA LEU A 585 7.46 34.93 17.71
C LEU A 585 7.48 36.44 18.02
N ASN A 586 6.47 37.17 17.56
CA ASN A 586 6.30 38.58 17.93
C ASN A 586 5.77 38.74 19.36
N GLN A 587 5.80 39.96 19.92
CA GLN A 587 5.41 40.21 21.32
C GLN A 587 3.97 39.78 21.68
N TYR A 588 3.03 39.85 20.72
CA TYR A 588 1.65 39.43 20.92
C TYR A 588 1.51 37.90 20.93
N GLN A 589 2.22 37.22 20.02
CA GLN A 589 2.31 35.75 19.99
C GLN A 589 3.00 35.20 21.24
N LEU A 590 4.02 35.90 21.76
CA LEU A 590 4.68 35.58 23.02
C LEU A 590 3.74 35.67 24.23
N PHE A 591 2.78 36.60 24.25
CA PHE A 591 1.79 36.70 25.32
C PHE A 591 0.80 35.52 25.32
N TYR A 592 0.30 35.13 24.15
CA TYR A 592 -0.58 33.95 24.02
C TYR A 592 0.17 32.64 24.27
N TYR A 593 1.43 32.53 23.83
CA TYR A 593 2.28 31.37 24.12
C TYR A 593 2.61 31.24 25.62
N LYS A 594 2.63 32.37 26.36
CA LYS A 594 2.79 32.41 27.84
C LYS A 594 1.53 31.98 28.60
N SER A 595 0.35 31.94 27.97
CA SER A 595 -0.90 31.51 28.60
C SER A 595 -1.39 30.14 28.12
N GLU A 596 -0.73 29.52 27.14
CA GLU A 596 -1.04 28.15 26.72
C GLU A 596 -0.57 27.15 27.77
N GLN A 597 -1.55 26.44 28.33
CA GLN A 597 -1.35 25.27 29.15
C GLN A 597 -0.61 24.22 28.32
N LEU A 598 0.57 23.79 28.76
CA LEU A 598 1.30 22.72 28.10
C LEU A 598 0.44 21.45 28.21
N LYS A 599 0.15 20.83 27.07
CA LYS A 599 -0.61 19.57 27.02
C LYS A 599 0.34 18.44 26.64
N GLU A 600 0.42 17.43 27.49
CA GLU A 600 1.08 16.16 27.20
C GLU A 600 0.06 15.24 26.53
N LYS A 601 0.36 14.77 25.31
CA LYS A 601 -0.49 13.85 24.56
C LYS A 601 -0.08 12.43 24.86
N ILE A 602 -0.98 11.58 25.33
CA ILE A 602 -0.70 10.23 25.81
C ILE A 602 -1.59 9.24 25.07
N ASP A 603 -1.01 8.18 24.51
CA ASP A 603 -1.77 7.15 23.76
C ASP A 603 -1.33 5.72 24.11
N ALA A 604 -0.51 5.56 25.15
CA ALA A 604 -0.18 4.29 25.76
C ALA A 604 0.24 4.48 27.22
N VAL A 605 0.36 3.37 27.94
CA VAL A 605 0.91 3.34 29.30
C VAL A 605 2.12 2.39 29.37
N VAL A 606 3.07 2.70 30.25
CA VAL A 606 4.17 1.80 30.60
C VAL A 606 3.97 1.40 32.05
N PRO A 607 3.44 0.21 32.35
CA PRO A 607 3.47 -0.32 33.71
C PRO A 607 4.92 -0.34 34.20
N LEU A 608 5.18 0.19 35.39
CA LEU A 608 6.50 0.30 35.98
C LEU A 608 6.40 -0.18 37.42
N PHE A 609 7.08 -1.27 37.71
CA PHE A 609 7.01 -2.02 38.98
C PHE A 609 8.27 -1.79 39.81
N GLY A 610 8.15 -1.90 41.13
CA GLY A 610 9.27 -1.84 42.07
C GLY A 610 9.43 -3.12 42.90
N PRO A 611 10.36 -3.11 43.88
CA PRO A 611 10.58 -4.23 44.80
C PRO A 611 9.32 -4.77 45.48
N LYS A 612 8.34 -3.93 45.80
CA LYS A 612 7.10 -4.36 46.46
C LYS A 612 6.16 -5.14 45.54
N ASP A 613 6.39 -5.14 44.23
CA ASP A 613 5.50 -5.74 43.23
C ASP A 613 5.97 -7.12 42.74
N TYR A 614 7.00 -7.72 43.36
CA TYR A 614 7.53 -9.04 42.96
C TYR A 614 6.52 -10.18 43.12
N ASP A 615 5.55 -10.03 44.02
CA ASP A 615 4.43 -10.97 44.19
C ASP A 615 3.50 -11.02 42.97
N LEU A 616 3.53 -10.02 42.08
CA LEU A 616 2.79 -10.04 40.81
C LEU A 616 3.45 -10.88 39.70
N LYS A 617 4.68 -11.38 39.93
CA LYS A 617 5.46 -12.12 38.94
C LYS A 617 4.68 -13.24 38.24
N PRO A 618 3.92 -14.11 38.92
CA PRO A 618 3.17 -15.20 38.26
C PRO A 618 2.14 -14.67 37.27
N LEU A 619 1.48 -13.55 37.58
CA LEU A 619 0.45 -12.92 36.74
C LEU A 619 1.05 -12.19 35.54
N LEU A 620 2.09 -11.39 35.76
CA LEU A 620 2.75 -10.62 34.70
C LEU A 620 3.54 -11.52 33.74
N ALA A 621 3.86 -12.75 34.16
CA ALA A 621 4.49 -13.76 33.31
C ALA A 621 3.50 -14.51 32.39
N THR A 622 2.19 -14.31 32.52
CA THR A 622 1.20 -15.00 31.68
C THR A 622 1.12 -14.40 30.27
N SER A 623 0.72 -15.21 29.28
CA SER A 623 0.41 -14.70 27.93
C SER A 623 -0.75 -13.71 27.92
N PHE A 624 -1.68 -13.81 28.88
CA PHE A 624 -2.79 -12.88 29.05
C PHE A 624 -2.32 -11.44 29.24
N PHE A 625 -1.35 -11.22 30.16
CA PHE A 625 -0.72 -9.91 30.32
C PHE A 625 -0.02 -9.42 29.04
N HIS A 626 0.61 -10.34 28.29
CA HIS A 626 1.25 -9.99 27.02
C HIS A 626 0.26 -9.60 25.93
N VAL A 627 -0.97 -10.13 25.91
CA VAL A 627 -2.02 -9.67 24.99
C VAL A 627 -2.39 -8.21 25.27
N LEU A 628 -2.58 -7.85 26.55
CA LEU A 628 -2.85 -6.47 26.97
C LEU A 628 -1.71 -5.54 26.51
N MET A 629 -0.47 -5.94 26.79
CA MET A 629 0.71 -5.15 26.42
C MET A 629 0.94 -5.08 24.92
N ASN A 630 0.59 -6.14 24.17
CA ASN A 630 0.66 -6.15 22.72
C ASN A 630 -0.24 -5.09 22.12
N PHE A 631 -1.50 -5.03 22.56
CA PHE A 631 -2.43 -4.00 22.13
C PHE A 631 -1.95 -2.61 22.51
N ASN A 632 -1.52 -2.40 23.76
CA ASN A 632 -1.02 -1.09 24.22
C ASN A 632 0.16 -0.57 23.39
N VAL A 633 1.08 -1.46 22.99
CA VAL A 633 2.27 -1.09 22.20
C VAL A 633 1.96 -0.94 20.71
N MET A 634 1.20 -1.87 20.14
CA MET A 634 1.10 -2.06 18.68
C MET A 634 -0.28 -1.71 18.10
N HIS A 635 -1.29 -1.42 18.93
CA HIS A 635 -2.70 -1.30 18.51
C HIS A 635 -3.18 -2.51 17.70
N ASN A 636 -2.71 -3.71 18.08
CA ASN A 636 -3.09 -4.96 17.44
C ASN A 636 -3.44 -6.00 18.49
N VAL A 637 -4.73 -6.29 18.63
CA VAL A 637 -5.23 -7.28 19.59
C VAL A 637 -5.21 -8.71 19.04
N ASP A 638 -5.13 -8.87 17.72
CA ASP A 638 -5.24 -10.16 17.04
C ASP A 638 -3.93 -10.94 16.99
N THR A 639 -2.91 -10.43 17.69
CA THR A 639 -1.60 -11.08 17.80
C THR A 639 -1.11 -11.03 19.23
N CYS A 640 -0.16 -11.91 19.57
CA CYS A 640 0.48 -11.93 20.88
C CYS A 640 2.00 -12.00 20.73
N TYR A 641 2.67 -10.84 20.75
CA TYR A 641 4.12 -10.78 20.85
C TYR A 641 4.54 -10.71 22.32
N SER A 642 5.08 -11.82 22.84
CA SER A 642 5.56 -11.92 24.23
C SER A 642 6.70 -10.96 24.60
N GLU A 643 7.26 -10.25 23.62
CA GLU A 643 8.30 -9.24 23.81
C GLU A 643 7.78 -7.80 23.69
N ALA A 644 6.48 -7.58 23.46
CA ALA A 644 5.93 -6.24 23.24
C ALA A 644 6.22 -5.29 24.42
N TYR A 645 6.05 -5.78 25.65
CA TYR A 645 6.37 -4.98 26.83
C TYR A 645 7.88 -4.78 27.02
N LEU A 646 8.72 -5.77 26.71
CA LEU A 646 10.18 -5.61 26.75
C LEU A 646 10.63 -4.55 25.74
N ALA A 647 10.02 -4.53 24.56
CA ALA A 647 10.27 -3.49 23.55
C ALA A 647 9.89 -2.09 24.08
N LEU A 648 8.73 -1.95 24.71
CA LEU A 648 8.30 -0.69 25.30
C LEU A 648 9.27 -0.21 26.40
N LEU A 649 9.67 -1.10 27.32
CA LEU A 649 10.66 -0.81 28.36
C LEU A 649 12.03 -0.44 27.76
N SER A 650 12.46 -1.14 26.71
CA SER A 650 13.71 -0.86 25.99
C SER A 650 13.70 0.54 25.34
N ASN A 651 12.56 0.91 24.77
CA ASN A 651 12.36 2.22 24.15
C ASN A 651 12.32 3.34 25.19
N LEU A 652 11.68 3.10 26.34
CA LEU A 652 11.67 4.02 27.47
C LEU A 652 13.06 4.21 28.05
N LEU A 653 13.83 3.14 28.24
CA LEU A 653 15.22 3.22 28.67
C LEU A 653 16.03 4.15 27.76
N ILE A 654 15.97 3.97 26.44
CA ILE A 654 16.68 4.83 25.49
C ILE A 654 16.21 6.29 25.59
N PHE A 655 14.90 6.51 25.68
CA PHE A 655 14.33 7.85 25.82
C PHE A 655 14.87 8.55 27.07
N LEU A 656 14.86 7.87 28.22
CA LEU A 656 15.30 8.38 29.52
C LEU A 656 16.81 8.61 29.58
N LEU A 657 17.62 7.71 28.98
CA LEU A 657 19.07 7.91 28.91
C LEU A 657 19.44 9.17 28.14
N ASN A 658 18.62 9.59 27.16
CA ASN A 658 18.82 10.81 26.40
C ASN A 658 18.41 12.08 27.14
N GLN A 659 17.74 11.96 28.29
CA GLN A 659 17.35 13.09 29.11
C GLN A 659 18.49 13.55 30.04
N GLU A 660 18.38 14.78 30.53
CA GLU A 660 19.24 15.25 31.60
C GLU A 660 19.03 14.43 32.87
N GLN A 661 20.13 14.05 33.50
CA GLN A 661 20.10 13.18 34.67
C GLN A 661 19.46 13.92 35.86
N SER A 662 18.44 13.30 36.45
CA SER A 662 17.74 13.80 37.63
C SER A 662 17.32 12.65 38.54
N THR A 663 16.86 12.95 39.76
CA THR A 663 16.36 11.91 40.68
C THR A 663 15.16 11.17 40.08
N TYR A 664 14.25 11.90 39.42
CA TYR A 664 13.10 11.32 38.74
C TYR A 664 13.49 10.33 37.64
N ILE A 665 14.47 10.69 36.79
CA ILE A 665 14.97 9.79 35.74
C ILE A 665 15.61 8.54 36.36
N ASN A 666 16.39 8.69 37.43
CA ASN A 666 17.02 7.55 38.10
C ASN A 666 15.98 6.61 38.75
N GLU A 667 14.92 7.16 39.35
CA GLU A 667 13.80 6.37 39.89
C GLU A 667 13.07 5.60 38.79
N LEU A 668 12.82 6.22 37.63
CA LEU A 668 12.22 5.53 36.48
C LEU A 668 13.14 4.43 35.92
N LEU A 669 14.45 4.68 35.80
CA LEU A 669 15.42 3.67 35.39
C LEU A 669 15.41 2.47 36.35
N ASP A 670 15.30 2.71 37.65
CA ASP A 670 15.21 1.67 38.67
C ASP A 670 13.93 0.83 38.52
N LYS A 671 12.78 1.49 38.31
CA LYS A 671 11.52 0.78 38.02
C LYS A 671 11.56 0.00 36.72
N ILE A 672 12.28 0.48 35.68
CA ILE A 672 12.49 -0.30 34.45
C ILE A 672 13.27 -1.59 34.76
N TYR A 673 14.32 -1.52 35.57
CA TYR A 673 15.10 -2.70 35.96
C TYR A 673 14.22 -3.74 36.66
N HIS A 674 13.46 -3.33 37.68
CA HIS A 674 12.56 -4.23 38.40
C HIS A 674 11.46 -4.79 37.50
N SER A 675 10.90 -3.99 36.60
CA SER A 675 9.91 -4.46 35.62
C SER A 675 10.47 -5.55 34.70
N ILE A 676 11.72 -5.41 34.25
CA ILE A 676 12.41 -6.44 33.46
C ILE A 676 12.65 -7.71 34.30
N GLU A 677 13.16 -7.57 35.53
CA GLU A 677 13.42 -8.71 36.43
C GLU A 677 12.15 -9.50 36.75
N ILE A 678 11.05 -8.80 37.04
CA ILE A 678 9.76 -9.41 37.37
C ILE A 678 9.20 -10.18 36.17
N VAL A 679 9.13 -9.57 34.98
CA VAL A 679 8.40 -10.16 33.84
C VAL A 679 9.26 -11.10 32.98
N TYR A 680 10.56 -10.80 32.85
CA TYR A 680 11.46 -11.46 31.91
C TYR A 680 12.65 -12.15 32.57
N GLY A 681 13.04 -11.75 33.78
CA GLY A 681 14.25 -12.22 34.46
C GLY A 681 14.35 -13.75 34.56
N ASP A 682 13.20 -14.44 34.67
CA ASP A 682 13.14 -15.90 34.71
C ASP A 682 12.84 -16.62 33.39
N ARG A 683 12.57 -15.88 32.32
CA ARG A 683 12.22 -16.49 31.05
C ARG A 683 13.43 -17.11 30.37
N PRO A 684 13.34 -18.38 29.90
CA PRO A 684 14.45 -19.05 29.24
C PRO A 684 15.06 -18.24 28.09
N PHE A 685 14.21 -17.71 27.19
CA PHE A 685 14.70 -16.96 26.03
C PHE A 685 15.51 -15.71 26.43
N PHE A 686 15.13 -15.03 27.52
CA PHE A 686 15.79 -13.81 27.97
C PHE A 686 17.10 -14.13 28.69
N LYS A 687 17.14 -15.19 29.50
CA LYS A 687 18.38 -15.72 30.10
C LYS A 687 19.39 -16.12 29.02
N THR A 688 18.96 -16.94 28.05
CA THR A 688 19.79 -17.34 26.91
C THR A 688 20.28 -16.14 26.10
N TYR A 689 19.43 -15.12 25.91
CA TYR A 689 19.84 -13.87 25.26
C TYR A 689 20.91 -13.11 26.05
N CYS A 690 20.74 -12.98 27.37
CA CYS A 690 21.72 -12.33 28.25
C CYS A 690 23.06 -13.09 28.26
N GLU A 691 23.03 -14.42 28.34
CA GLU A 691 24.22 -15.27 28.26
C GLU A 691 24.93 -15.14 26.91
N MET A 692 24.18 -15.11 25.80
CA MET A 692 24.75 -14.87 24.48
C MET A 692 25.37 -13.47 24.38
N LEU A 693 24.72 -12.44 24.94
CA LEU A 693 25.24 -11.07 24.94
C LEU A 693 26.54 -10.97 25.76
N LEU A 694 26.63 -11.69 26.87
CA LEU A 694 27.86 -11.80 27.66
C LEU A 694 28.93 -12.58 26.88
N ASN A 695 28.64 -13.78 26.40
CA ASN A 695 29.71 -14.64 25.87
C ASN A 695 30.13 -14.23 24.45
N GLN A 696 29.18 -13.87 23.60
CA GLN A 696 29.36 -13.61 22.18
C GLN A 696 28.54 -12.38 21.72
N PRO A 697 28.92 -11.16 22.14
CA PRO A 697 28.09 -9.96 21.97
C PRO A 697 27.63 -9.70 20.54
N ARG A 698 28.48 -9.98 19.54
CA ARG A 698 28.12 -9.80 18.11
C ARG A 698 27.07 -10.81 17.65
N GLN A 699 27.18 -12.08 18.04
CA GLN A 699 26.17 -13.09 17.69
C GLN A 699 24.81 -12.79 18.35
N ALA A 700 24.81 -12.19 19.53
CA ALA A 700 23.59 -11.70 20.17
C ALA A 700 22.86 -10.61 19.36
N MET A 701 23.50 -9.97 18.36
CA MET A 701 22.90 -8.95 17.48
C MET A 701 22.28 -9.52 16.20
N ILE A 702 22.26 -10.85 16.03
CA ILE A 702 21.66 -11.51 14.87
C ILE A 702 20.13 -11.33 14.91
N THR A 703 19.55 -10.71 13.89
CA THR A 703 18.12 -10.41 13.80
C THR A 703 17.29 -11.67 13.61
N TYR A 704 17.70 -12.48 12.65
CA TYR A 704 17.04 -13.74 12.31
C TYR A 704 18.02 -14.62 11.53
N HIS A 705 18.18 -15.86 11.97
CA HIS A 705 18.80 -16.94 11.23
C HIS A 705 18.21 -18.25 11.74
N GLU A 706 17.89 -19.17 10.84
CA GLU A 706 17.31 -20.46 11.21
C GLU A 706 18.29 -21.25 12.09
N GLY A 707 17.79 -21.84 13.19
CA GLY A 707 18.62 -22.57 14.15
C GLY A 707 19.48 -21.71 15.09
N HIS A 708 19.50 -20.37 14.95
CA HIS A 708 20.20 -19.51 15.91
C HIS A 708 19.39 -19.42 17.22
N PRO A 709 20.00 -19.62 18.41
CA PRO A 709 19.28 -19.79 19.68
C PRO A 709 18.59 -18.50 20.17
N THR A 710 19.02 -17.35 19.65
CA THR A 710 18.54 -16.04 20.07
C THR A 710 18.26 -15.14 18.87
N GLN A 711 17.33 -14.21 19.00
CA GLN A 711 17.03 -13.22 17.94
C GLN A 711 17.03 -11.81 18.53
N CYS A 712 17.66 -10.88 17.81
CA CYS A 712 17.74 -9.47 18.14
C CYS A 712 16.97 -8.64 17.12
N GLN A 713 15.67 -8.53 17.35
CA GLN A 713 14.77 -7.80 16.48
C GLN A 713 15.18 -6.33 16.34
N ASP A 714 15.79 -5.73 17.37
CA ASP A 714 16.26 -4.35 17.39
C ASP A 714 17.40 -4.16 18.41
N PRO A 715 18.39 -3.27 18.17
CA PRO A 715 19.49 -3.01 19.11
C PRO A 715 19.03 -2.51 20.49
N SER A 716 17.83 -1.95 20.61
CA SER A 716 17.24 -1.58 21.91
C SER A 716 17.06 -2.78 22.85
N LYS A 717 16.81 -3.99 22.32
CA LYS A 717 16.76 -5.23 23.11
C LYS A 717 18.09 -5.53 23.79
N ALA A 718 19.19 -5.43 23.03
CA ALA A 718 20.54 -5.62 23.54
C ALA A 718 20.90 -4.58 24.60
N LEU A 719 20.47 -3.32 24.42
CA LEU A 719 20.65 -2.26 25.41
C LEU A 719 19.87 -2.53 26.70
N ALA A 720 18.62 -3.00 26.62
CA ALA A 720 17.84 -3.37 27.80
C ALA A 720 18.44 -4.58 28.53
N ALA A 721 18.94 -5.58 27.81
CA ALA A 721 19.66 -6.71 28.40
C ALA A 721 20.99 -6.28 29.06
N LEU A 722 21.78 -5.40 28.42
CA LEU A 722 22.99 -4.83 29.03
C LEU A 722 22.65 -4.03 30.31
N PHE A 723 21.61 -3.19 30.25
CA PHE A 723 21.13 -2.43 31.39
C PHE A 723 20.73 -3.34 32.56
N TYR A 724 19.97 -4.39 32.26
CA TYR A 724 19.58 -5.42 33.21
C TYR A 724 20.79 -6.11 33.86
N LEU A 725 21.75 -6.59 33.06
CA LEU A 725 22.97 -7.25 33.53
C LEU A 725 23.82 -6.31 34.41
N TYR A 726 23.92 -5.04 34.02
CA TYR A 726 24.66 -4.02 34.74
C TYR A 726 24.00 -3.72 36.10
N LYS A 727 22.68 -3.50 36.12
CA LYS A 727 21.92 -3.25 37.36
C LYS A 727 21.87 -4.45 38.30
N LYS A 728 21.85 -5.67 37.77
CA LYS A 728 21.92 -6.92 38.54
C LYS A 728 23.34 -7.25 39.02
N ASP A 729 24.32 -6.37 38.77
CA ASP A 729 25.72 -6.57 39.14
C ASP A 729 26.39 -7.82 38.51
N GLN A 730 25.80 -8.36 37.43
CA GLN A 730 26.33 -9.53 36.72
C GLN A 730 27.45 -9.18 35.72
N ILE A 731 27.63 -7.89 35.43
CA ILE A 731 28.75 -7.40 34.62
C ILE A 731 29.33 -6.12 35.24
N LYS A 732 30.60 -6.19 35.65
CA LYS A 732 31.38 -5.03 36.16
C LYS A 732 32.64 -4.75 35.35
N ASP A 733 33.05 -5.69 34.51
CA ASP A 733 34.22 -5.52 33.64
C ASP A 733 33.93 -4.47 32.56
N LYS A 734 34.62 -3.33 32.67
CA LYS A 734 34.52 -2.22 31.72
C LYS A 734 34.88 -2.62 30.29
N ASN A 735 35.85 -3.52 30.11
CA ASN A 735 36.23 -4.00 28.78
C ASN A 735 35.10 -4.83 28.18
N LYS A 736 34.45 -5.64 28.99
CA LYS A 736 33.32 -6.44 28.54
C LYS A 736 32.10 -5.60 28.19
N ILE A 737 31.77 -4.60 29.02
CA ILE A 737 30.73 -3.61 28.72
C ILE A 737 31.04 -2.89 27.41
N LYS A 738 32.31 -2.50 27.21
CA LYS A 738 32.77 -1.86 25.97
C LYS A 738 32.58 -2.77 24.75
N GLN A 739 32.97 -4.04 24.82
CA GLN A 739 32.75 -5.02 23.74
C GLN A 739 31.26 -5.17 23.38
N ILE A 740 30.38 -5.21 24.38
CA ILE A 740 28.93 -5.29 24.15
C ILE A 740 28.43 -4.02 23.47
N LEU A 741 28.82 -2.84 23.96
CA LEU A 741 28.45 -1.57 23.35
C LEU A 741 28.97 -1.45 21.92
N GLU A 742 30.21 -1.88 21.64
CA GLU A 742 30.78 -1.90 20.28
C GLU A 742 29.96 -2.80 19.34
N ALA A 743 29.50 -3.98 19.79
CA ALA A 743 28.64 -4.85 19.00
C ALA A 743 27.27 -4.20 18.70
N ILE A 744 26.67 -3.55 19.70
CA ILE A 744 25.40 -2.81 19.55
C ILE A 744 25.58 -1.65 18.55
N LEU A 745 26.64 -0.86 18.72
CA LEU A 745 26.97 0.29 17.87
C LEU A 745 27.27 -0.12 16.42
N GLN A 746 28.04 -1.18 16.25
CA GLN A 746 28.33 -1.77 14.94
C GLN A 746 27.02 -2.11 14.22
N GLU A 747 26.07 -2.76 14.89
CA GLU A 747 24.81 -3.16 14.26
C GLU A 747 23.92 -1.94 13.95
N ILE A 748 23.87 -0.92 14.82
CA ILE A 748 23.16 0.35 14.53
C ILE A 748 23.69 1.00 13.25
N VAL A 749 25.02 1.12 13.11
CA VAL A 749 25.64 1.67 11.90
C VAL A 749 25.32 0.80 10.70
N SER A 750 25.43 -0.51 10.84
CA SER A 750 25.30 -1.46 9.73
C SER A 750 23.88 -1.54 9.18
N ARG A 751 22.83 -1.52 10.02
CA ARG A 751 21.42 -1.60 9.59
C ARG A 751 20.98 -0.42 8.73
N ASN A 752 21.61 0.74 8.87
CA ASN A 752 21.24 1.90 8.09
C ASN A 752 21.93 2.00 6.73
N ILE A 753 22.94 1.19 6.45
CA ILE A 753 23.60 1.18 5.14
C ILE A 753 22.71 0.40 4.16
N LYS A 754 21.67 1.07 3.66
CA LYS A 754 20.69 0.47 2.73
C LYS A 754 21.28 0.14 1.36
N ASN A 755 22.34 0.84 0.95
CA ASN A 755 23.00 0.60 -0.33
C ASN A 755 24.52 0.65 -0.15
N LEU A 756 25.12 -0.54 -0.12
CA LEU A 756 26.57 -0.73 0.03
C LEU A 756 27.38 -0.10 -1.11
N GLU A 757 26.77 0.08 -2.29
CA GLU A 757 27.41 0.74 -3.44
C GLU A 757 27.62 2.24 -3.21
N LYS A 758 26.98 2.84 -2.20
CA LYS A 758 27.12 4.26 -1.88
C LYS A 758 28.13 4.54 -0.78
N LEU A 759 28.91 3.57 -0.31
CA LEU A 759 29.86 3.81 0.78
C LEU A 759 30.79 5.00 0.48
N HIS A 760 31.23 5.15 -0.76
CA HIS A 760 32.09 6.27 -1.20
C HIS A 760 31.42 7.66 -1.09
N THR A 761 30.09 7.76 -1.01
CA THR A 761 29.42 9.06 -0.89
C THR A 761 29.54 9.64 0.52
N TYR A 762 29.82 8.80 1.52
CA TYR A 762 30.08 9.26 2.89
C TYR A 762 31.47 9.87 3.07
N PHE A 763 32.38 9.66 2.10
CA PHE A 763 33.75 10.13 2.18
C PHE A 763 34.02 11.24 1.16
N GLY A 764 34.72 12.28 1.59
CA GLY A 764 35.32 13.29 0.72
C GLY A 764 36.80 13.02 0.48
N ILE A 765 37.36 13.59 -0.59
CA ILE A 765 38.80 13.61 -0.87
C ILE A 765 39.31 15.05 -0.68
N VAL A 766 40.46 15.20 -0.05
CA VAL A 766 41.22 16.46 0.09
C VAL A 766 42.66 16.27 -0.36
N ASN A 767 43.34 17.40 -0.62
CA ASN A 767 44.74 17.48 -1.04
C ASN A 767 45.01 16.82 -2.39
N TYR A 768 44.10 16.99 -3.35
CA TYR A 768 44.34 16.68 -4.76
C TYR A 768 44.62 17.97 -5.53
N ASP A 769 45.46 17.89 -6.57
CA ASP A 769 45.87 19.06 -7.34
C ASP A 769 44.91 19.30 -8.52
N MET A 770 44.07 20.34 -8.41
CA MET A 770 43.19 20.76 -9.50
C MET A 770 43.97 21.19 -10.76
N SER A 771 45.20 21.69 -10.60
CA SER A 771 46.02 22.08 -11.74
C SER A 771 46.47 20.87 -12.58
N GLU A 772 46.62 19.69 -11.96
CA GLU A 772 46.92 18.46 -12.70
C GLU A 772 45.71 17.98 -13.52
N LEU A 773 44.49 18.08 -12.98
CA LEU A 773 43.26 17.79 -13.74
C LEU A 773 43.15 18.70 -14.98
N GLN A 774 43.42 19.99 -14.81
CA GLN A 774 43.44 20.95 -15.91
C GLN A 774 44.57 20.63 -16.91
N LYS A 775 45.76 20.24 -16.46
CA LYS A 775 46.85 19.81 -17.34
C LYS A 775 46.48 18.55 -18.13
N ILE A 776 45.75 17.60 -17.54
CA ILE A 776 45.26 16.41 -18.23
C ILE A 776 44.26 16.82 -19.32
N GLU A 777 43.30 17.67 -18.98
CA GLU A 777 42.34 18.22 -19.93
C GLU A 777 43.05 18.92 -21.10
N SER A 778 43.99 19.83 -20.82
CA SER A 778 44.81 20.50 -21.84
C SER A 778 45.66 19.51 -22.64
N ASN A 779 46.31 18.52 -22.03
CA ASN A 779 47.11 17.52 -22.72
C ASN A 779 46.26 16.65 -23.66
N VAL A 780 45.08 16.22 -23.20
CA VAL A 780 44.14 15.45 -24.03
C VAL A 780 43.70 16.28 -25.24
N ILE A 781 43.40 17.56 -25.04
CA ILE A 781 42.98 18.47 -26.12
C ILE A 781 44.13 18.77 -27.10
N GLU A 782 45.31 19.11 -26.60
CA GLU A 782 46.42 19.65 -27.40
C GLU A 782 47.36 18.58 -27.96
N GLN A 783 47.63 17.51 -27.20
CA GLN A 783 48.66 16.52 -27.54
C GLN A 783 48.06 15.20 -28.03
N VAL A 784 46.98 14.73 -27.40
CA VAL A 784 46.35 13.46 -27.78
C VAL A 784 45.46 13.65 -29.00
N VAL A 785 44.55 14.62 -28.94
CA VAL A 785 43.67 14.94 -30.06
C VAL A 785 44.44 15.77 -31.07
N GLY A 786 45.06 16.87 -30.64
CA GLY A 786 45.87 17.73 -31.48
C GLY A 786 45.05 18.45 -32.54
N ASP A 787 45.28 18.09 -33.81
CA ASP A 787 44.56 18.65 -34.94
C ASP A 787 43.24 17.90 -35.17
N VAL A 788 42.13 18.59 -34.86
CA VAL A 788 40.76 18.05 -34.99
C VAL A 788 40.41 17.69 -36.44
N LYS A 789 41.09 18.26 -37.44
CA LYS A 789 40.87 17.99 -38.87
C LYS A 789 41.28 16.57 -39.28
N GLN A 790 42.09 15.89 -38.47
CA GLN A 790 42.49 14.50 -38.72
C GLN A 790 41.38 13.48 -38.43
N TYR A 791 40.27 13.91 -37.82
CA TYR A 791 39.17 13.03 -37.43
C TYR A 791 37.92 13.25 -38.30
N PRO A 792 37.22 12.19 -38.71
CA PRO A 792 36.04 12.29 -39.56
C PRO A 792 34.78 12.80 -38.85
N SER A 793 34.71 12.74 -37.52
CA SER A 793 33.56 13.23 -36.75
C SER A 793 33.93 13.56 -35.29
N VAL A 794 33.09 14.33 -34.60
CA VAL A 794 33.27 14.61 -33.17
C VAL A 794 33.20 13.32 -32.37
N ARG A 795 32.36 12.36 -32.79
CA ARG A 795 32.32 11.02 -32.16
C ARG A 795 33.67 10.31 -32.22
N THR A 796 34.37 10.37 -33.36
CA THR A 796 35.71 9.77 -33.46
C THR A 796 36.75 10.50 -32.61
N VAL A 797 36.68 11.83 -32.52
CA VAL A 797 37.49 12.62 -31.58
C VAL A 797 37.24 12.14 -30.14
N MET A 798 35.97 11.99 -29.75
CA MET A 798 35.62 11.57 -28.41
C MET A 798 35.99 10.12 -28.09
N SER A 799 35.99 9.21 -29.07
CA SER A 799 36.51 7.86 -28.84
C SER A 799 38.01 7.86 -28.54
N VAL A 800 38.77 8.79 -29.14
CA VAL A 800 40.19 8.97 -28.81
C VAL A 800 40.36 9.57 -27.42
N VAL A 801 39.54 10.57 -27.06
CA VAL A 801 39.51 11.11 -25.68
C VAL A 801 39.19 10.03 -24.65
N GLU A 802 38.15 9.21 -24.89
CA GLU A 802 37.76 8.12 -24.00
C GLU A 802 38.87 7.08 -23.87
N THR A 803 39.50 6.69 -24.98
CA THR A 803 40.62 5.75 -25.00
C THR A 803 41.81 6.30 -24.22
N ALA A 804 42.17 7.57 -24.45
CA ALA A 804 43.28 8.20 -23.75
C ALA A 804 43.04 8.30 -22.24
N LEU A 805 41.82 8.66 -21.81
CA LEU A 805 41.44 8.70 -20.40
C LEU A 805 41.44 7.31 -19.75
N LYS A 806 41.23 6.23 -20.51
CA LYS A 806 41.32 4.83 -20.03
C LYS A 806 42.76 4.30 -19.99
N GLU A 807 43.55 4.58 -21.02
CA GLU A 807 44.90 4.01 -21.21
C GLU A 807 45.96 4.67 -20.34
N LYS A 808 45.88 5.99 -20.12
CA LYS A 808 46.84 6.66 -19.24
C LYS A 808 46.31 6.65 -17.81
N ASN A 809 47.15 6.22 -16.87
CA ASN A 809 46.90 6.33 -15.45
C ASN A 809 47.07 7.78 -14.98
N TYR A 810 46.29 8.70 -15.54
CA TYR A 810 46.36 10.14 -15.32
C TYR A 810 46.19 10.54 -13.84
N PHE A 811 45.72 9.61 -13.01
CA PHE A 811 45.32 9.87 -11.63
C PHE A 811 46.29 9.33 -10.58
N GLU A 812 47.56 9.14 -10.94
CA GLU A 812 48.63 8.82 -9.99
C GLU A 812 48.67 9.78 -8.79
N PHE A 813 48.26 11.04 -8.96
CA PHE A 813 48.21 12.04 -7.90
C PHE A 813 47.22 11.71 -6.79
N THR A 814 46.25 10.81 -7.04
CA THR A 814 45.36 10.30 -5.99
C THR A 814 46.11 9.52 -4.90
N LYS A 815 47.36 9.09 -5.16
CA LYS A 815 48.25 8.48 -4.14
C LYS A 815 48.46 9.40 -2.93
N LYS A 816 48.61 10.73 -3.14
CA LYS A 816 48.84 11.72 -2.08
C LYS A 816 47.58 12.22 -1.39
N CYS A 817 46.41 11.93 -1.96
CA CYS A 817 45.14 12.38 -1.43
C CYS A 817 44.85 11.80 -0.04
N LYS A 818 44.14 12.55 0.78
CA LYS A 818 43.57 12.05 2.03
C LYS A 818 42.05 12.01 1.90
N ILE A 819 41.43 11.01 2.51
CA ILE A 819 39.98 10.94 2.65
C ILE A 819 39.54 11.33 4.05
N TYR A 820 38.35 11.92 4.14
CA TYR A 820 37.66 12.29 5.37
C TYR A 820 36.18 11.90 5.29
N ILE A 821 35.49 11.77 6.41
CA ILE A 821 34.04 11.49 6.43
C ILE A 821 33.27 12.81 6.44
N HIS A 822 32.25 12.93 5.58
CA HIS A 822 31.33 14.07 5.57
C HIS A 822 30.46 14.06 6.84
N LYS A 823 30.74 14.94 7.80
CA LYS A 823 29.97 14.98 9.05
C LYS A 823 28.48 15.28 8.84
N ASP A 824 28.16 16.11 7.85
CA ASP A 824 26.77 16.48 7.53
C ASP A 824 25.99 15.31 6.92
N SER A 825 26.68 14.26 6.46
CA SER A 825 26.04 13.05 5.91
C SER A 825 25.56 12.08 6.99
N PHE A 826 25.95 12.29 8.26
CA PHE A 826 25.74 11.34 9.35
C PHE A 826 24.29 11.05 9.75
N ASN A 827 23.30 11.66 9.09
CA ASN A 827 21.92 11.24 9.22
C ASN A 827 21.73 9.75 8.91
N PHE A 828 22.58 9.15 8.07
CA PHE A 828 22.57 7.71 7.84
C PHE A 828 22.92 6.90 9.10
N MET A 829 23.55 7.46 10.13
CA MET A 829 23.85 6.69 11.35
C MET A 829 22.68 6.65 12.33
N ASN A 830 21.64 7.44 12.11
CA ASN A 830 20.45 7.43 12.97
C ASN A 830 19.56 6.23 12.60
N TYR A 831 19.42 5.26 13.52
CA TYR A 831 18.58 4.07 13.32
C TYR A 831 17.28 4.22 14.12
N GLY A 832 16.21 4.65 13.46
CA GLY A 832 14.94 4.92 14.12
C GLY A 832 15.11 5.90 15.28
N LYS A 833 14.80 5.44 16.50
CA LYS A 833 14.93 6.19 17.77
C LYS A 833 16.38 6.37 18.27
N LEU A 834 17.34 5.64 17.70
CA LEU A 834 18.74 5.66 18.13
C LEU A 834 19.51 6.69 17.29
N ASN A 835 19.60 7.92 17.81
CA ASN A 835 20.45 8.95 17.21
C ASN A 835 21.91 8.64 17.55
N PHE A 836 22.77 8.45 16.55
CA PHE A 836 24.12 7.96 16.81
C PHE A 836 24.93 8.90 17.69
N PHE A 837 24.85 10.22 17.51
CA PHE A 837 25.66 11.14 18.31
C PHE A 837 25.05 11.45 19.66
N THR A 838 23.73 11.60 19.72
CA THR A 838 23.05 12.01 20.95
C THR A 838 22.85 10.80 21.84
N SER A 839 22.19 9.78 21.31
CA SER A 839 21.81 8.62 22.10
C SER A 839 23.00 7.76 22.46
N MET A 840 23.95 7.56 21.55
CA MET A 840 25.10 6.71 21.89
C MET A 840 26.03 7.41 22.86
N LYS A 841 26.22 8.72 22.75
CA LYS A 841 26.98 9.47 23.75
C LYS A 841 26.33 9.32 25.13
N ALA A 842 25.01 9.44 25.22
CA ALA A 842 24.30 9.30 26.48
C ALA A 842 24.39 7.89 27.06
N ILE A 843 24.16 6.85 26.25
CA ILE A 843 24.30 5.44 26.60
C ILE A 843 25.74 5.13 27.06
N CYS A 844 26.74 5.56 26.29
CA CYS A 844 28.14 5.33 26.63
C CYS A 844 28.53 6.08 27.90
N ASN A 845 28.03 7.29 28.10
CA ASN A 845 28.28 8.05 29.34
C ASN A 845 27.64 7.37 30.56
N TYR A 846 26.48 6.72 30.38
CA TYR A 846 25.83 5.97 31.45
C TYR A 846 26.65 4.74 31.87
N PHE A 847 27.05 3.90 30.91
CA PHE A 847 27.77 2.66 31.19
C PHE A 847 29.27 2.82 31.39
N LEU A 848 29.90 3.78 30.70
CA LEU A 848 31.35 4.02 30.63
C LEU A 848 31.68 5.53 30.60
N PRO A 849 31.40 6.30 31.66
CA PRO A 849 31.52 7.77 31.69
C PRO A 849 32.92 8.31 31.35
N SER A 850 33.97 7.50 31.50
CA SER A 850 35.36 7.88 31.22
C SER A 850 35.87 7.49 29.83
N GLU A 851 35.15 6.62 29.11
CA GLU A 851 35.63 6.08 27.83
C GLU A 851 35.19 6.95 26.65
N LYS A 852 36.09 7.13 25.69
CA LYS A 852 35.79 7.76 24.40
C LYS A 852 35.98 6.74 23.29
N PHE A 853 34.96 6.57 22.45
CA PHE A 853 35.07 5.74 21.26
C PHE A 853 36.00 6.42 20.26
N SER A 854 36.96 5.66 19.76
CA SER A 854 37.86 6.18 18.73
C SER A 854 37.06 6.39 17.44
N GLY A 855 37.30 7.51 16.75
CA GLY A 855 36.68 7.75 15.45
C GLY A 855 37.03 6.66 14.42
N GLY A 856 38.12 5.92 14.63
CA GLY A 856 38.56 4.81 13.79
C GLY A 856 37.58 3.63 13.76
N LEU A 857 36.85 3.37 14.85
CA LEU A 857 35.87 2.27 14.91
C LEU A 857 34.75 2.44 13.87
N LEU A 858 34.33 3.68 13.61
CA LEU A 858 33.32 3.95 12.59
C LEU A 858 33.79 3.51 11.20
N TRP A 859 35.07 3.75 10.86
CA TRP A 859 35.63 3.31 9.58
C TRP A 859 35.63 1.79 9.46
N ILE A 860 36.00 1.11 10.56
CA ILE A 860 36.03 -0.34 10.66
C ILE A 860 34.62 -0.90 10.43
N TRP A 861 33.61 -0.38 11.13
CA TRP A 861 32.23 -0.86 11.01
C TRP A 861 31.64 -0.58 9.63
N LEU A 862 31.91 0.58 9.03
CA LEU A 862 31.44 0.92 7.68
C LEU A 862 32.00 -0.05 6.62
N LEU A 863 33.30 -0.34 6.66
CA LEU A 863 33.89 -1.31 5.74
C LEU A 863 33.36 -2.73 5.99
N HIS A 864 33.21 -3.10 7.27
CA HIS A 864 32.71 -4.41 7.65
C HIS A 864 31.27 -4.65 7.18
N ALA A 865 30.40 -3.66 7.37
CA ALA A 865 29.03 -3.70 6.88
C ALA A 865 28.96 -3.79 5.34
N GLN A 866 29.86 -3.11 4.63
CA GLN A 866 29.99 -3.22 3.17
C GLN A 866 30.43 -4.62 2.73
N LYS A 867 31.37 -5.24 3.45
CA LYS A 867 31.86 -6.58 3.12
C LYS A 867 30.81 -7.66 3.40
N TYR A 868 30.00 -7.46 4.44
CA TYR A 868 29.02 -8.43 4.92
C TYR A 868 27.61 -7.80 5.02
N PRO A 869 26.86 -7.71 3.90
CA PRO A 869 25.50 -7.16 3.90
C PRO A 869 24.53 -7.98 4.76
N ASN A 870 24.68 -9.31 4.73
CA ASN A 870 23.83 -10.21 5.49
C ASN A 870 24.10 -10.04 7.00
N ASN A 871 23.03 -9.92 7.80
CA ASN A 871 23.15 -9.72 9.25
C ASN A 871 23.83 -10.88 9.98
N TYR A 872 23.63 -12.13 9.53
CA TYR A 872 24.30 -13.29 10.11
C TYR A 872 25.80 -13.24 9.84
N ASP A 873 26.21 -13.19 8.57
CA ASP A 873 27.62 -13.14 8.17
C ASP A 873 28.34 -11.96 8.81
N ARG A 874 27.66 -10.81 8.90
CA ARG A 874 28.19 -9.62 9.53
C ARG A 874 28.51 -9.82 11.00
N ASN A 875 27.74 -10.62 11.73
CA ASN A 875 27.90 -10.81 13.17
C ASN A 875 28.75 -12.04 13.53
N THR A 876 29.01 -12.93 12.57
CA THR A 876 29.87 -14.11 12.75
C THR A 876 31.27 -13.95 12.13
N SER A 877 31.44 -13.09 11.12
CA SER A 877 32.73 -12.88 10.46
C SER A 877 33.69 -12.04 11.31
N GLU A 878 34.99 -12.29 11.21
CA GLU A 878 36.03 -11.47 11.85
C GLU A 878 36.01 -10.01 11.35
N VAL A 879 36.29 -9.08 12.26
CA VAL A 879 36.37 -7.64 11.97
C VAL A 879 37.83 -7.27 11.75
N GLU A 880 38.13 -6.51 10.69
CA GLU A 880 39.49 -5.98 10.47
C GLU A 880 39.75 -4.82 11.43
N GLU A 881 40.51 -5.08 12.48
CA GLU A 881 40.85 -4.10 13.52
C GLU A 881 41.96 -3.13 13.09
N ASN A 882 42.74 -3.46 12.05
CA ASN A 882 43.81 -2.59 11.58
C ASN A 882 43.26 -1.40 10.80
N ILE A 883 43.13 -0.26 11.48
CA ILE A 883 42.61 0.99 10.90
C ILE A 883 43.37 1.44 9.64
N TYR A 884 44.67 1.17 9.51
CA TYR A 884 45.44 1.54 8.32
C TYR A 884 45.04 0.71 7.09
N LYS A 885 44.79 -0.59 7.27
CA LYS A 885 44.27 -1.44 6.20
C LYS A 885 42.85 -1.02 5.80
N VAL A 886 41.99 -0.76 6.78
CA VAL A 886 40.62 -0.27 6.55
C VAL A 886 40.63 1.04 5.78
N TYR A 887 41.42 2.02 6.25
CA TYR A 887 41.57 3.31 5.59
C TYR A 887 42.10 3.16 4.16
N SER A 888 43.13 2.32 3.96
CA SER A 888 43.69 2.05 2.63
C SER A 888 42.64 1.46 1.67
N ASN A 889 41.81 0.53 2.14
CA ASN A 889 40.73 -0.07 1.36
C ASN A 889 39.67 0.95 0.97
N ILE A 890 39.17 1.73 1.93
CA ILE A 890 38.16 2.77 1.66
C ILE A 890 38.76 3.85 0.74
N LYS A 891 40.01 4.26 0.96
CA LYS A 891 40.72 5.21 0.10
C LYS A 891 40.83 4.69 -1.32
N LYS A 892 41.21 3.42 -1.52
CA LYS A 892 41.28 2.81 -2.84
C LYS A 892 39.92 2.85 -3.54
N GLN A 893 38.84 2.44 -2.87
CA GLN A 893 37.48 2.47 -3.44
C GLN A 893 37.04 3.90 -3.78
N LYS A 894 37.21 4.84 -2.85
CA LYS A 894 36.83 6.25 -3.04
C LYS A 894 37.64 6.90 -4.16
N SER A 895 38.94 6.61 -4.25
CA SER A 895 39.80 7.08 -5.35
C SER A 895 39.31 6.57 -6.69
N ILE A 896 38.98 5.28 -6.82
CA ILE A 896 38.44 4.72 -8.09
C ILE A 896 37.17 5.46 -8.51
N TYR A 897 36.23 5.66 -7.58
CA TYR A 897 34.98 6.34 -7.87
C TYR A 897 35.18 7.82 -8.23
N PHE A 898 36.03 8.51 -7.48
CA PHE A 898 36.40 9.91 -7.76
C PHE A 898 37.07 10.07 -9.13
N ILE A 899 37.98 9.16 -9.48
CA ILE A 899 38.61 9.12 -10.81
C ILE A 899 37.55 8.99 -11.89
N LYS A 900 36.56 8.12 -11.70
CA LYS A 900 35.47 7.94 -12.67
C LYS A 900 34.62 9.22 -12.82
N GLU A 901 34.29 9.88 -11.71
CA GLU A 901 33.53 11.14 -11.73
C GLU A 901 34.30 12.29 -12.40
N GLU A 902 35.57 12.50 -12.03
CA GLU A 902 36.40 13.54 -12.64
C GLU A 902 36.72 13.23 -14.10
N SER A 903 36.96 11.97 -14.45
CA SER A 903 37.14 11.55 -15.85
C SER A 903 35.92 11.88 -16.70
N LEU A 904 34.70 11.69 -16.16
CA LEU A 904 33.46 12.05 -16.84
C LEU A 904 33.32 13.57 -16.99
N LYS A 905 33.72 14.36 -15.98
CA LYS A 905 33.75 15.82 -16.07
C LYS A 905 34.73 16.31 -17.13
N ILE A 906 35.96 15.80 -17.14
CA ILE A 906 36.97 16.10 -18.16
C ILE A 906 36.45 15.70 -19.54
N TYR A 907 35.90 14.50 -19.69
CA TYR A 907 35.31 14.04 -20.95
C TYR A 907 34.23 15.00 -21.47
N ASN A 908 33.33 15.46 -20.60
CA ASN A 908 32.27 16.41 -20.96
C ASN A 908 32.82 17.79 -21.32
N ASN A 909 33.87 18.27 -20.62
CA ASN A 909 34.54 19.53 -20.95
C ASN A 909 35.28 19.44 -22.29
N CYS A 910 36.06 18.37 -22.50
CA CYS A 910 36.73 18.09 -23.77
C CYS A 910 35.71 18.00 -24.90
N TYR A 911 34.56 17.34 -24.70
CA TYR A 911 33.48 17.31 -25.70
C TYR A 911 33.04 18.71 -26.11
N LYS A 912 32.80 19.58 -25.13
CA LYS A 912 32.38 20.97 -25.39
C LYS A 912 33.43 21.72 -26.20
N ILE A 913 34.70 21.69 -25.77
CA ILE A 913 35.80 22.44 -26.39
C ILE A 913 36.14 21.89 -27.77
N LEU A 914 36.35 20.57 -27.88
CA LEU A 914 36.76 19.92 -29.13
C LEU A 914 35.66 19.94 -30.17
N LYS A 915 34.39 19.85 -29.77
CA LYS A 915 33.28 20.04 -30.69
C LYS A 915 33.30 21.45 -31.29
N GLN A 916 33.47 22.47 -30.45
CA GLN A 916 33.56 23.85 -30.93
C GLN A 916 34.76 24.05 -31.86
N LYS A 917 35.95 23.58 -31.47
CA LYS A 917 37.16 23.64 -32.30
C LYS A 917 36.98 22.90 -33.63
N TYR A 918 36.40 21.69 -33.59
CA TYR A 918 36.06 20.90 -34.77
C TYR A 918 35.11 21.66 -35.69
N GLN A 919 34.07 22.28 -35.15
CA GLN A 919 33.13 23.12 -35.90
C GLN A 919 33.85 24.30 -36.55
N GLU A 920 34.61 25.09 -35.79
CA GLU A 920 35.32 26.27 -36.29
C GLU A 920 36.30 25.94 -37.42
N GLU A 921 37.13 24.90 -37.22
CA GLU A 921 38.14 24.51 -38.20
C GLU A 921 37.51 23.83 -39.43
N MET A 922 36.64 22.84 -39.22
CA MET A 922 36.07 22.06 -40.31
C MET A 922 35.04 22.87 -41.11
N PHE A 923 34.29 23.79 -40.49
CA PHE A 923 33.33 24.63 -41.20
C PHE A 923 34.02 25.42 -42.31
N SER A 924 35.18 26.01 -42.03
CA SER A 924 35.96 26.76 -43.03
C SER A 924 36.36 25.91 -44.24
N LEU A 925 36.67 24.63 -44.02
CA LEU A 925 37.08 23.70 -45.07
C LEU A 925 35.91 23.23 -45.93
N HIS A 926 34.66 23.36 -45.46
CA HIS A 926 33.46 22.88 -46.14
C HIS A 926 32.67 23.98 -46.86
N GLN A 927 33.11 25.23 -46.76
CA GLN A 927 32.49 26.36 -47.45
C GLN A 927 32.58 26.27 -48.98
N GLU A 928 33.56 25.55 -49.52
CA GLU A 928 33.81 25.40 -50.95
C GLU A 928 33.36 24.05 -51.52
N ALA A 929 32.46 23.35 -50.82
CA ALA A 929 31.91 22.09 -51.30
C ALA A 929 31.14 22.32 -52.62
N THR A 930 31.73 21.86 -53.73
CA THR A 930 31.07 21.84 -55.03
C THR A 930 30.36 20.51 -55.22
N PRO A 931 29.12 20.51 -55.74
CA PRO A 931 28.47 19.27 -56.12
C PRO A 931 29.19 18.74 -57.36
N LEU A 932 29.37 17.43 -57.41
CA LEU A 932 29.98 16.77 -58.56
C LEU A 932 28.98 15.75 -59.10
N ILE A 933 28.86 15.67 -60.42
CA ILE A 933 28.13 14.56 -61.04
C ILE A 933 28.97 13.29 -61.01
N GLN A 934 28.32 12.12 -61.02
CA GLN A 934 28.98 10.80 -60.99
C GLN A 934 30.18 10.73 -61.94
N LYS A 935 30.02 11.18 -63.20
CA LYS A 935 31.10 11.17 -64.21
C LYS A 935 32.33 11.99 -63.81
N GLN A 936 32.15 13.13 -63.14
CA GLN A 936 33.27 13.96 -62.67
C GLN A 936 33.99 13.29 -61.49
N ILE A 937 33.25 12.64 -60.61
CA ILE A 937 33.82 11.87 -59.49
C ILE A 937 34.58 10.65 -60.02
N ASP A 938 34.02 9.93 -60.99
CA ASP A 938 34.69 8.78 -61.61
C ASP A 938 36.00 9.18 -62.31
N TYR A 939 36.07 10.42 -62.83
CA TYR A 939 37.29 11.01 -63.38
C TYR A 939 38.31 11.44 -62.31
N LEU A 940 37.83 11.96 -61.17
CA LEU A 940 38.67 12.42 -60.06
C LEU A 940 39.18 11.28 -59.16
N LEU A 941 38.55 10.11 -59.19
CA LEU A 941 39.00 8.91 -58.50
C LEU A 941 40.07 8.21 -59.36
N ASN A 942 41.34 8.40 -59.01
CA ASN A 942 42.45 7.63 -59.58
C ASN A 942 42.22 6.11 -59.39
N GLU A 943 42.77 5.28 -60.30
CA GLU A 943 42.57 3.81 -60.28
C GLU A 943 42.90 3.15 -58.92
N GLU A 944 43.85 3.69 -58.16
CA GLU A 944 44.26 3.18 -56.84
C GLU A 944 43.26 3.46 -55.70
N ASN A 945 42.32 4.40 -55.87
CA ASN A 945 41.34 4.80 -54.84
C ASN A 945 39.88 4.50 -55.23
N LYS A 946 39.66 3.58 -56.18
CA LYS A 946 38.31 3.20 -56.63
C LYS A 946 37.53 2.51 -55.52
N PHE A 947 36.57 3.22 -54.92
CA PHE A 947 35.48 2.62 -54.16
C PHE A 947 34.13 3.06 -54.72
N ASN A 948 33.10 2.23 -54.55
CA ASN A 948 31.76 2.56 -55.01
C ASN A 948 31.20 3.74 -54.21
N ILE A 949 31.09 4.89 -54.85
CA ILE A 949 30.49 6.09 -54.25
C ILE A 949 28.97 5.97 -54.37
N SER A 950 28.27 6.01 -53.24
CA SER A 950 26.81 5.97 -53.21
C SER A 950 26.29 7.41 -53.25
N PHE A 951 25.36 7.72 -54.16
CA PHE A 951 24.81 9.08 -54.30
C PHE A 951 23.42 9.22 -53.70
N ASN A 952 23.13 10.43 -53.22
CA ASN A 952 21.77 10.88 -53.05
C ASN A 952 21.28 11.54 -54.36
N ASN A 953 20.42 10.85 -55.11
CA ASN A 953 19.87 11.34 -56.38
C ASN A 953 19.13 12.69 -56.27
N ALA A 954 18.62 13.05 -55.09
CA ALA A 954 17.93 14.31 -54.88
C ALA A 954 18.90 15.51 -54.80
N SER A 955 20.08 15.32 -54.21
CA SER A 955 21.06 16.40 -53.98
C SER A 955 22.34 16.29 -54.81
N ASN A 956 22.56 15.18 -55.52
CA ASN A 956 23.82 14.81 -56.20
C ASN A 956 25.04 14.82 -55.25
N LEU A 957 24.83 14.69 -53.95
CA LEU A 957 25.91 14.55 -52.97
C LEU A 957 26.23 13.06 -52.74
N ALA A 958 27.51 12.78 -52.45
CA ALA A 958 27.94 11.46 -52.01
C ALA A 958 27.43 11.16 -50.59
N ARG A 959 27.06 9.90 -50.33
CA ARG A 959 26.61 9.38 -49.03
C ARG A 959 27.77 8.83 -48.19
N ASN A 960 28.89 8.50 -48.84
CA ASN A 960 30.01 7.78 -48.23
C ASN A 960 31.39 8.41 -48.50
N CYS A 961 31.47 9.64 -48.99
CA CYS A 961 32.67 10.48 -48.92
C CYS A 961 32.33 11.97 -48.77
N CYS A 962 33.30 12.78 -48.33
CA CYS A 962 33.17 14.24 -48.36
C CYS A 962 33.52 14.79 -49.75
N LEU A 963 32.76 15.78 -50.23
CA LEU A 963 32.98 16.44 -51.53
C LEU A 963 33.64 17.82 -51.42
N SER A 964 34.04 18.27 -50.24
CA SER A 964 34.76 19.53 -50.13
C SER A 964 36.25 19.33 -50.44
N PRO A 965 36.82 19.97 -51.48
CA PRO A 965 38.21 19.75 -51.90
C PRO A 965 39.25 20.04 -50.82
N LYS A 966 38.93 20.96 -49.91
CA LYS A 966 39.80 21.37 -48.80
C LYS A 966 39.69 20.48 -47.56
N CYS A 967 38.73 19.55 -47.52
CA CYS A 967 38.56 18.63 -46.41
C CYS A 967 39.60 17.49 -46.49
N PRO A 968 40.28 17.11 -45.38
CA PRO A 968 41.22 15.97 -45.38
C PRO A 968 40.59 14.63 -45.80
N PHE A 969 39.26 14.56 -45.76
CA PHE A 969 38.45 13.41 -46.17
C PHE A 969 37.83 13.54 -47.56
N TYR A 970 38.27 14.52 -48.35
CA TYR A 970 37.83 14.70 -49.73
C TYR A 970 38.02 13.41 -50.54
N LEU A 971 36.92 12.91 -51.11
CA LEU A 971 36.87 11.66 -51.89
C LEU A 971 37.50 10.44 -51.18
N LYS A 972 37.54 10.42 -49.84
CA LYS A 972 37.92 9.24 -49.06
C LYS A 972 36.66 8.53 -48.55
N LYS A 973 36.68 7.19 -48.55
CA LYS A 973 35.57 6.38 -48.04
C LYS A 973 35.35 6.66 -46.56
N MET A 974 34.14 7.04 -46.20
CA MET A 974 33.70 7.31 -44.84
C MET A 974 32.42 6.52 -44.55
N PRO A 975 32.34 5.83 -43.40
CA PRO A 975 31.16 5.04 -43.05
C PRO A 975 29.93 5.89 -42.75
N ASN A 976 30.10 7.14 -42.29
CA ASN A 976 28.99 8.01 -41.90
C ASN A 976 29.24 9.49 -42.23
N VAL A 977 29.14 9.86 -43.51
CA VAL A 977 29.30 11.27 -43.96
C VAL A 977 28.21 12.16 -43.37
N ALA A 978 27.02 11.64 -43.14
CA ALA A 978 25.93 12.40 -42.54
C ALA A 978 26.31 12.93 -41.14
N GLU A 979 26.97 12.11 -40.33
CA GLU A 979 27.49 12.51 -39.02
C GLU A 979 28.63 13.53 -39.13
N HIS A 980 29.56 13.33 -40.07
CA HIS A 980 30.61 14.31 -40.37
C HIS A 980 30.04 15.69 -40.69
N ILE A 981 29.09 15.78 -41.63
CA ILE A 981 28.45 17.04 -42.04
C ILE A 981 27.61 17.64 -40.91
N LYS A 982 26.90 16.80 -40.15
CA LYS A 982 26.10 17.22 -39.00
C LYS A 982 26.96 17.82 -37.89
N ASP A 983 28.10 17.22 -37.59
CA ASP A 983 28.99 17.65 -36.51
C ASP A 983 29.66 19.00 -36.80
N ILE A 984 29.89 19.32 -38.07
CA ILE A 984 30.42 20.61 -38.52
C ILE A 984 29.41 21.75 -38.28
N ASP A 985 28.12 21.41 -38.09
CA ASP A 985 27.00 22.36 -38.02
C ASP A 985 26.90 23.24 -39.29
N CYS A 986 27.43 22.73 -40.41
CA CYS A 986 27.33 23.34 -41.73
C CYS A 986 25.94 23.05 -42.30
N VAL A 987 24.90 23.66 -41.72
CA VAL A 987 23.56 23.61 -42.29
C VAL A 987 23.47 24.70 -43.35
N ILE A 988 23.80 24.37 -44.60
CA ILE A 988 23.21 25.08 -45.73
C ILE A 988 22.01 24.23 -46.16
N PRO A 989 20.77 24.58 -45.74
CA PRO A 989 19.61 23.73 -45.94
C PRO A 989 19.45 23.34 -47.42
N ALA A 990 19.61 22.06 -47.71
CA ALA A 990 19.31 21.49 -49.01
C ALA A 990 19.92 22.28 -50.20
N PHE A 991 21.10 22.90 -50.08
CA PHE A 991 21.66 23.82 -51.10
C PHE A 991 21.54 23.28 -52.53
N HIS A 992 22.20 22.17 -52.83
CA HIS A 992 22.17 21.57 -54.17
C HIS A 992 20.79 21.06 -54.58
N LYS A 993 20.01 20.54 -53.63
CA LYS A 993 18.64 20.08 -53.89
C LYS A 993 17.75 21.26 -54.28
N THR A 994 17.86 22.40 -53.60
CA THR A 994 17.14 23.64 -53.88
C THR A 994 17.53 24.21 -55.23
N VAL A 995 18.84 24.33 -55.53
CA VAL A 995 19.33 24.79 -56.84
C VAL A 995 18.80 23.90 -57.97
N LYS A 996 18.83 22.58 -57.78
CA LYS A 996 18.34 21.60 -58.76
C LYS A 996 16.82 21.68 -58.97
N ILE A 997 16.04 21.79 -57.90
CA ILE A 997 14.57 21.92 -57.96
C ILE A 997 14.18 23.26 -58.60
N MET A 998 14.87 24.33 -58.26
CA MET A 998 14.56 25.69 -58.71
C MET A 998 15.37 26.13 -59.93
N LYS A 999 15.92 25.20 -60.72
CA LYS A 999 16.83 25.48 -61.85
C LYS A 999 16.32 26.44 -62.94
N GLY A 1000 15.02 26.78 -62.94
CA GLY A 1000 14.39 27.75 -63.83
C GLY A 1000 14.15 29.14 -63.21
N ARG A 1001 14.60 29.38 -61.98
CA ARG A 1001 14.51 30.67 -61.28
C ARG A 1001 15.87 31.39 -61.33
N ASP A 1002 15.85 32.71 -61.10
CA ASP A 1002 17.08 33.50 -60.97
C ASP A 1002 17.86 33.11 -59.69
N ALA A 1003 19.17 33.33 -59.70
CA ALA A 1003 20.06 32.88 -58.63
C ALA A 1003 19.73 33.49 -57.25
N GLU A 1004 19.18 34.70 -57.22
CA GLU A 1004 18.82 35.39 -55.99
C GLU A 1004 17.55 34.80 -55.35
N SER A 1005 16.54 34.46 -56.16
CA SER A 1005 15.36 33.70 -55.72
C SER A 1005 15.75 32.35 -55.13
N ILE A 1006 16.70 31.65 -55.76
CA ILE A 1006 17.20 30.35 -55.28
C ILE A 1006 17.99 30.51 -53.98
N PHE A 1007 18.88 31.50 -53.88
CA PHE A 1007 19.62 31.81 -52.66
C PHE A 1007 18.66 32.09 -51.49
N ASN A 1008 17.61 32.89 -51.72
CA ASN A 1008 16.59 33.17 -50.71
C ASN A 1008 15.83 31.91 -50.28
N ALA A 1009 15.54 30.98 -51.19
CA ALA A 1009 14.91 29.70 -50.85
C ALA A 1009 15.83 28.78 -50.04
N ILE A 1010 17.14 28.80 -50.30
CA ILE A 1010 18.15 28.10 -49.50
C ILE A 1010 18.20 28.68 -48.08
N CYS A 1011 18.28 30.01 -47.97
CA CYS A 1011 18.29 30.70 -46.68
C CYS A 1011 17.03 30.42 -45.86
N LYS A 1012 15.88 30.21 -46.51
CA LYS A 1012 14.59 29.87 -45.89
C LYS A 1012 14.38 28.37 -45.68
N GLY A 1013 15.27 27.51 -46.17
CA GLY A 1013 15.13 26.05 -46.06
C GLY A 1013 13.93 25.46 -46.81
N THR A 1014 13.43 26.12 -47.85
CA THR A 1014 12.15 25.82 -48.53
C THR A 1014 12.00 24.37 -49.05
N HIS A 1015 13.11 23.65 -49.27
CA HIS A 1015 13.11 22.31 -49.86
C HIS A 1015 13.70 21.20 -48.95
N LEU A 1016 13.70 21.41 -47.63
CA LEU A 1016 14.00 20.35 -46.66
C LEU A 1016 12.90 19.26 -46.66
N GLU A 1017 13.28 17.98 -46.49
CA GLU A 1017 12.31 16.87 -46.37
C GLU A 1017 11.75 16.85 -44.95
N HIS A 1018 10.51 17.32 -44.78
CA HIS A 1018 9.85 17.35 -43.48
C HIS A 1018 9.08 16.05 -43.23
N HIS A 1019 9.73 15.03 -42.67
CA HIS A 1019 9.06 13.78 -42.31
C HIS A 1019 8.45 13.76 -40.90
N ASN A 1020 8.58 14.83 -40.09
CA ASN A 1020 7.95 14.87 -38.77
C ASN A 1020 7.70 16.31 -38.25
N GLN A 1021 6.44 16.68 -38.00
CA GLN A 1021 6.06 17.99 -37.45
C GLN A 1021 6.68 18.26 -36.07
N LEU A 1022 6.93 17.22 -35.27
CA LEU A 1022 7.60 17.32 -33.96
C LEU A 1022 9.08 17.69 -34.06
N GLU A 1023 9.76 17.29 -35.15
CA GLU A 1023 11.13 17.73 -35.43
C GLU A 1023 11.15 19.18 -35.89
N LEU A 1024 10.11 19.65 -36.59
CA LEU A 1024 9.97 21.05 -37.04
C LEU A 1024 9.91 22.03 -35.87
N ILE A 1025 9.25 21.66 -34.77
CA ILE A 1025 9.19 22.45 -33.53
C ILE A 1025 10.55 22.44 -32.78
N LYS A 1026 11.23 21.30 -32.77
CA LYS A 1026 12.60 21.18 -32.19
C LYS A 1026 13.66 21.89 -33.05
N LEU A 1027 13.48 21.90 -34.37
CA LEU A 1027 14.31 22.64 -35.32
C LEU A 1027 14.05 24.14 -35.13
N ALA A 1028 12.79 24.60 -35.09
CA ALA A 1028 12.41 25.98 -34.83
C ALA A 1028 12.98 26.54 -33.51
N HIS A 1029 13.11 25.71 -32.47
CA HIS A 1029 13.80 26.09 -31.24
C HIS A 1029 15.35 26.09 -31.33
N ARG A 1030 15.95 25.25 -32.19
CA ARG A 1030 17.39 25.37 -32.54
C ARG A 1030 17.67 26.57 -33.44
N LEU A 1031 16.68 26.99 -34.22
CA LEU A 1031 16.72 28.08 -35.19
C LEU A 1031 16.77 29.49 -34.54
N GLN A 1032 16.97 29.63 -33.23
CA GLN A 1032 17.58 30.87 -32.69
C GLN A 1032 19.01 31.11 -33.25
N SER A 1033 19.64 30.09 -33.83
CA SER A 1033 20.84 30.22 -34.68
C SER A 1033 20.55 30.74 -36.10
N GLU A 1034 19.29 30.93 -36.53
CA GLU A 1034 18.95 31.48 -37.85
C GLU A 1034 19.56 32.86 -38.04
N ARG A 1035 19.63 33.70 -37.00
CA ARG A 1035 20.33 34.98 -37.14
C ARG A 1035 21.81 34.81 -37.48
N VAL A 1036 22.47 33.76 -37.01
CA VAL A 1036 23.90 33.52 -37.27
C VAL A 1036 24.09 32.84 -38.63
N GLN A 1037 23.33 31.78 -38.96
CA GLN A 1037 23.45 31.11 -40.26
C GLN A 1037 22.94 31.98 -41.42
N TYR A 1038 21.79 32.65 -41.27
CA TYR A 1038 21.30 33.63 -42.26
C TYR A 1038 22.30 34.77 -42.46
N PHE A 1039 22.87 35.31 -41.38
CA PHE A 1039 23.89 36.36 -41.46
C PHE A 1039 25.20 35.85 -42.08
N LEU A 1040 25.65 34.64 -41.76
CA LEU A 1040 26.84 34.02 -42.37
C LEU A 1040 26.64 33.73 -43.86
N LEU A 1041 25.47 33.25 -44.26
CA LEU A 1041 25.10 33.04 -45.67
C LEU A 1041 25.01 34.39 -46.40
N HIS A 1042 24.37 35.40 -45.81
CA HIS A 1042 24.28 36.74 -46.38
C HIS A 1042 25.63 37.45 -46.48
N LYS A 1043 26.53 37.26 -45.50
CA LYS A 1043 27.91 37.78 -45.55
C LYS A 1043 28.69 37.23 -46.74
N LYS A 1044 28.26 36.08 -47.28
CA LYS A 1044 28.81 35.44 -48.48
C LYS A 1044 27.78 35.38 -49.63
N LYS A 1045 26.80 36.27 -49.65
CA LYS A 1045 25.70 36.26 -50.63
C LYS A 1045 26.22 36.20 -52.06
N ASP A 1046 27.14 37.10 -52.43
CA ASP A 1046 27.66 37.19 -53.81
C ASP A 1046 28.42 35.90 -54.21
N HIS A 1047 29.15 35.30 -53.27
CA HIS A 1047 29.81 34.02 -53.50
C HIS A 1047 28.80 32.90 -53.79
N TYR A 1048 27.74 32.79 -52.98
CA TYR A 1048 26.71 31.77 -53.19
C TYR A 1048 25.87 32.04 -54.44
N ILE A 1049 25.59 33.29 -54.78
CA ILE A 1049 24.89 33.66 -56.03
C ILE A 1049 25.73 33.21 -57.24
N ASN A 1050 27.01 33.54 -57.29
CA ASN A 1050 27.90 33.10 -58.37
C ASN A 1050 27.97 31.56 -58.46
N LEU A 1051 28.01 30.89 -57.30
CA LEU A 1051 27.99 29.42 -57.25
C LEU A 1051 26.67 28.85 -57.80
N ILE A 1052 25.53 29.45 -57.43
CA ILE A 1052 24.21 29.07 -57.95
C ILE A 1052 24.18 29.26 -59.46
N GLU A 1053 24.63 30.40 -60.00
CA GLU A 1053 24.67 30.65 -61.45
C GLU A 1053 25.50 29.62 -62.21
N LYS A 1054 26.70 29.31 -61.70
CA LYS A 1054 27.55 28.26 -62.26
C LYS A 1054 26.84 26.90 -62.27
N LEU A 1055 26.18 26.54 -61.18
CA LEU A 1055 25.41 25.29 -61.09
C LEU A 1055 24.20 25.27 -62.01
N LEU A 1056 23.52 26.41 -62.20
CA LEU A 1056 22.43 26.53 -63.16
C LEU A 1056 22.93 26.30 -64.59
N GLU A 1057 24.10 26.82 -64.94
CA GLU A 1057 24.74 26.59 -66.24
C GLU A 1057 25.12 25.12 -66.44
N GLU A 1058 25.73 24.48 -65.44
CA GLU A 1058 26.02 23.03 -65.47
C GLU A 1058 24.74 22.18 -65.60
N TYR A 1059 23.67 22.53 -64.88
CA TYR A 1059 22.39 21.83 -64.99
C TYR A 1059 21.68 22.06 -66.33
N LYS A 1060 21.92 23.18 -67.02
CA LYS A 1060 21.45 23.42 -68.39
C LYS A 1060 22.16 22.50 -69.39
N VAL A 1061 23.49 22.36 -69.28
CA VAL A 1061 24.30 21.47 -70.14
C VAL A 1061 23.95 19.99 -69.97
N ILE A 1062 23.57 19.57 -68.76
CA ILE A 1062 23.16 18.18 -68.49
C ILE A 1062 21.82 17.84 -69.17
N HIS A 1063 20.95 18.84 -69.43
CA HIS A 1063 19.66 18.61 -70.09
C HIS A 1063 19.72 18.62 -71.62
N THR A 1064 20.69 19.29 -72.24
CA THR A 1064 20.88 19.27 -73.70
C THR A 1064 21.50 17.97 -74.22
N ASN A 1065 22.20 17.20 -73.38
CA ASN A 1065 22.79 15.90 -73.73
C ASN A 1065 21.86 14.69 -73.47
N LYS A 1066 20.56 14.92 -73.31
CA LYS A 1066 19.55 13.88 -73.03
C LYS A 1066 18.31 13.97 -73.94
N VAL A 1067 18.53 14.40 -75.18
CA VAL A 1067 17.62 14.21 -76.32
C VAL A 1067 18.31 13.27 -77.30
#